data_AF-A0A0F6IF35-F1
#
_entry.id   AF-A0A0F6IF35-F1
#
_cell.length_a   1.000
_cell.length_b   1.000
_cell.length_c   1.000
_cell.angle_alpha   90.00
_cell.angle_beta   90.00
_cell.angle_gamma   90.00
#
_symmetry.space_group_name_H-M   'P 1'
#
loop_
_entity.id
_entity.type
_entity.pdbx_description
1 polymer ?
#
loop_
_entity_poly.entity_id
_entity_poly.type
_entity_poly.pdbx_seq_one_letter_code
_entity_poly.pdbx_strand_id
1 'polypeptide(L)'
;MGSLIPFLQDQSKELDRIQNEQVEVYGDTLENSLRLAAKHLKKQVHELDYVVLKRGKKKLFGHEPWHIRVSILPEDNFLDELTELDQKLTGGSGKLVSKDLKDLIQPKDKNGKALVQILRNGVYLTTFAPLGDGHPVDLDEVFKKLSLKGVSGEDGKLVRKIVKEAKGEPILISQQKPRPGMEAKLILDISPDKMKAKVTILPPRPGGRDFEVRDVVNHLKNAGVKYGFKEEEIQRKLEEEFYNQPFIGAEGDYPINGKNAQIIYHVRTSKNISFREDESGRVDFKDLDLIENVVVGQLLAEKIPAEKGKYGRTLFNELLPAKDGADTDLKQGKGTILSEDRSKLTAEVNGQVVYATGRLSVETVYRVNGDVGIKTGNVTFLGSIVITGNVEDNYSVKAAGNIEIYGTVQKARVEADGDIIIRQGISGREEAHVESTGGNVIAKFIQSATVITEKDVMVQEGVLHSFVSAGGKILCNGKRGQIVGGTVRASELIAARSIGSSANPATELVVGIDPKVLKQIADYEAKMHESQAKHEQVFKSLKTLQARKESDPASFTEEHENQLSKMQKAVDKLDSRIKEFETEINNLKNYMEEKSSHGKISIEKVLYGGVTMRIRNSDFKTRNEIKNKTFVEENGMIRQVPYEDPEPDKKDWRKKRNRGN
;
A
#
# COMPACT_ATOMS: atom_id res chain seq x y z
N MET A 1 -4.44 -21.67 -41.58
CA MET A 1 -3.01 -21.88 -41.25
C MET A 1 -2.24 -20.56 -41.24
N GLY A 2 -2.64 -19.60 -40.40
CA GLY A 2 -2.00 -18.27 -40.37
C GLY A 2 -1.96 -17.59 -39.00
N SER A 3 -2.23 -18.31 -37.90
CA SER A 3 -2.30 -17.70 -36.56
C SER A 3 -1.59 -18.47 -35.44
N LEU A 4 -0.97 -19.62 -35.72
CA LEU A 4 -0.24 -20.40 -34.70
C LEU A 4 1.24 -20.03 -34.60
N ILE A 5 1.86 -19.50 -35.66
CA ILE A 5 3.28 -19.12 -35.64
C ILE A 5 3.54 -17.93 -34.69
N PRO A 6 2.71 -16.87 -34.66
CA PRO A 6 2.88 -15.78 -33.69
C PRO A 6 2.64 -16.24 -32.24
N PHE A 7 1.66 -17.13 -32.02
CA PHE A 7 1.32 -17.67 -30.70
C PHE A 7 2.42 -18.58 -30.13
N LEU A 8 3.02 -19.44 -30.96
CA LEU A 8 4.13 -20.31 -30.57
C LEU A 8 5.44 -19.52 -30.40
N GLN A 9 5.64 -18.43 -31.15
CA GLN A 9 6.74 -17.49 -30.93
C GLN A 9 6.59 -16.68 -29.64
N ASP A 10 5.36 -16.35 -29.23
CA ASP A 10 5.08 -15.74 -27.93
C ASP A 10 5.30 -16.72 -26.78
N GLN A 11 4.85 -17.98 -26.91
CA GLN A 11 5.08 -19.01 -25.88
C GLN A 11 6.56 -19.40 -25.73
N SER A 12 7.33 -19.42 -26.83
CA SER A 12 8.79 -19.63 -26.78
C SER A 12 9.51 -18.46 -26.09
N LYS A 13 9.06 -17.21 -26.32
CA LYS A 13 9.57 -16.03 -25.62
C LYS A 13 9.18 -16.03 -24.14
N GLU A 14 8.00 -16.52 -23.79
CA GLU A 14 7.54 -16.67 -22.41
C GLU A 14 8.35 -17.75 -21.66
N LEU A 15 8.67 -18.86 -22.33
CA LEU A 15 9.55 -19.92 -21.79
C LEU A 15 11.01 -19.47 -21.64
N ASP A 16 11.55 -18.72 -22.62
CA ASP A 16 12.87 -18.09 -22.53
C ASP A 16 12.90 -16.98 -21.45
N ARG A 17 11.76 -16.34 -21.16
CA ARG A 17 11.60 -15.36 -20.08
C ARG A 17 11.56 -16.04 -18.70
N ILE A 18 10.85 -17.16 -18.56
CA ILE A 18 10.81 -17.97 -17.33
C ILE A 18 12.19 -18.56 -16.98
N GLN A 19 13.01 -18.91 -17.98
CA GLN A 19 14.41 -19.34 -17.76
C GLN A 19 15.37 -18.18 -17.41
N ASN A 20 15.04 -16.94 -17.77
CA ASN A 20 15.88 -15.76 -17.53
C ASN A 20 15.45 -14.90 -16.30
N GLU A 21 14.38 -15.25 -15.60
CA GLU A 21 13.87 -14.51 -14.42
C GLU A 21 14.22 -15.19 -13.08
N GLN A 22 15.39 -15.85 -13.01
CA GLN A 22 15.96 -16.35 -11.75
C GLN A 22 17.07 -15.41 -11.27
N VAL A 23 17.00 -14.99 -10.00
CA VAL A 23 18.01 -14.13 -9.38
C VAL A 23 18.59 -14.79 -8.13
N GLU A 24 19.91 -14.78 -8.03
CA GLU A 24 20.60 -15.21 -6.80
C GLU A 24 20.80 -14.01 -5.88
N VAL A 25 20.38 -14.15 -4.63
CA VAL A 25 20.37 -13.06 -3.66
C VAL A 25 21.10 -13.47 -2.38
N TYR A 26 21.95 -12.57 -1.90
CA TYR A 26 22.65 -12.66 -0.63
C TYR A 26 22.04 -11.68 0.38
N GLY A 27 21.67 -12.15 1.56
CA GLY A 27 21.07 -11.29 2.59
C GLY A 27 21.18 -11.85 4.01
N ASP A 28 21.08 -10.98 5.00
CA ASP A 28 21.34 -11.34 6.41
C ASP A 28 20.28 -12.29 7.00
N THR A 29 19.06 -12.26 6.45
CA THR A 29 17.96 -13.17 6.75
C THR A 29 17.28 -13.62 5.47
N LEU A 30 16.61 -14.76 5.50
CA LEU A 30 15.83 -15.28 4.37
C LEU A 30 14.77 -14.26 3.90
N GLU A 31 14.09 -13.61 4.84
CA GLU A 31 13.09 -12.58 4.56
C GLU A 31 13.71 -11.35 3.88
N ASN A 32 14.88 -10.90 4.33
CA ASN A 32 15.59 -9.78 3.70
C ASN A 32 16.03 -10.16 2.27
N SER A 33 16.54 -11.37 2.06
CA SER A 33 16.89 -11.88 0.74
C SER A 33 15.68 -11.96 -0.19
N LEU A 34 14.51 -12.37 0.30
CA LEU A 34 13.27 -12.40 -0.48
C LEU A 34 12.74 -11.00 -0.80
N ARG A 35 12.84 -10.04 0.13
CA ARG A 35 12.46 -8.63 -0.13
C ARG A 35 13.38 -7.96 -1.16
N LEU A 36 14.67 -8.27 -1.11
CA LEU A 36 15.63 -7.79 -2.11
C LEU A 36 15.34 -8.38 -3.49
N ALA A 37 15.03 -9.68 -3.56
CA ALA A 37 14.61 -10.34 -4.79
C ALA A 37 13.30 -9.76 -5.33
N ALA A 38 12.30 -9.55 -4.47
CA ALA A 38 11.01 -8.94 -4.80
C ALA A 38 11.16 -7.54 -5.40
N LYS A 39 12.00 -6.71 -4.79
CA LYS A 39 12.30 -5.36 -5.30
C LYS A 39 13.00 -5.40 -6.66
N HIS A 40 13.91 -6.35 -6.87
CA HIS A 40 14.64 -6.49 -8.13
C HIS A 40 13.75 -7.01 -9.26
N LEU A 41 12.94 -8.03 -8.97
CA LEU A 41 11.98 -8.64 -9.90
C LEU A 41 10.70 -7.81 -10.08
N LYS A 42 10.53 -6.71 -9.33
CA LYS A 42 9.33 -5.86 -9.28
C LYS A 42 8.06 -6.66 -8.97
N LYS A 43 8.18 -7.61 -8.05
CA LYS A 43 7.11 -8.50 -7.57
C LYS A 43 6.93 -8.38 -6.07
N GLN A 44 5.80 -8.85 -5.54
CA GLN A 44 5.59 -9.00 -4.10
C GLN A 44 6.23 -10.29 -3.60
N VAL A 45 6.58 -10.35 -2.30
CA VAL A 45 7.29 -11.50 -1.71
C VAL A 45 6.50 -12.82 -1.84
N HIS A 46 5.17 -12.75 -1.86
CA HIS A 46 4.30 -13.93 -2.03
C HIS A 46 4.18 -14.41 -3.49
N GLU A 47 4.62 -13.59 -4.46
CA GLU A 47 4.70 -13.94 -5.89
C GLU A 47 6.06 -14.58 -6.24
N LEU A 48 6.85 -14.99 -5.24
CA LEU A 48 8.20 -15.55 -5.43
C LEU A 48 8.31 -16.96 -4.88
N ASP A 49 8.87 -17.86 -5.68
CA ASP A 49 9.40 -19.15 -5.24
C ASP A 49 10.91 -19.02 -4.95
N TYR A 50 11.46 -19.82 -4.06
CA TYR A 50 12.89 -19.76 -3.77
C TYR A 50 13.47 -21.10 -3.36
N VAL A 51 14.74 -21.28 -3.73
CA VAL A 51 15.58 -22.40 -3.33
C VAL A 51 16.72 -21.86 -2.48
N VAL A 52 16.88 -22.40 -1.27
CA VAL A 52 18.00 -22.04 -0.39
C VAL A 52 19.25 -22.77 -0.86
N LEU A 53 20.22 -22.03 -1.41
CA LEU A 53 21.50 -22.59 -1.84
C LEU A 53 22.47 -22.73 -0.66
N LYS A 54 22.44 -21.79 0.29
CA LYS A 54 23.20 -21.86 1.56
C LYS A 54 22.49 -21.11 2.68
N ARG A 55 22.26 -21.80 3.82
CA ARG A 55 21.66 -21.20 5.03
C ARG A 55 22.67 -20.28 5.74
N GLY A 56 22.21 -19.11 6.19
CA GLY A 56 23.02 -18.19 6.99
C GLY A 56 23.34 -18.78 8.37
N LYS A 57 24.56 -18.49 8.89
CA LYS A 57 25.02 -18.96 10.21
C LYS A 57 25.55 -17.79 11.04
N LYS A 58 25.23 -17.80 12.33
CA LYS A 58 25.71 -16.81 13.30
C LYS A 58 27.10 -17.23 13.79
N LYS A 59 28.11 -16.37 13.63
CA LYS A 59 29.47 -16.58 14.16
C LYS A 59 29.71 -15.66 15.37
N LEU A 60 30.75 -15.95 16.15
CA LEU A 60 31.12 -15.15 17.34
C LEU A 60 31.34 -13.66 17.01
N PHE A 61 31.75 -13.35 15.77
CA PHE A 61 31.85 -11.99 15.24
C PHE A 61 31.25 -11.97 13.83
N GLY A 62 30.00 -11.50 13.70
CA GLY A 62 29.30 -11.33 12.42
C GLY A 62 28.42 -12.49 11.97
N HIS A 63 27.73 -12.29 10.84
CA HIS A 63 26.80 -13.24 10.24
C HIS A 63 27.28 -13.69 8.86
N GLU A 64 27.20 -14.99 8.56
CA GLU A 64 27.26 -15.45 7.17
C GLU A 64 25.87 -15.25 6.52
N PRO A 65 25.76 -14.53 5.39
CA PRO A 65 24.49 -14.24 4.76
C PRO A 65 23.88 -15.50 4.13
N TRP A 66 22.54 -15.51 4.05
CA TRP A 66 21.76 -16.46 3.28
C TRP A 66 22.04 -16.26 1.80
N HIS A 67 22.29 -17.36 1.09
CA HIS A 67 22.38 -17.39 -0.38
C HIS A 67 21.20 -18.18 -0.90
N ILE A 68 20.30 -17.51 -1.62
CA ILE A 68 19.09 -18.10 -2.16
C ILE A 68 18.99 -17.82 -3.65
N ARG A 69 18.36 -18.73 -4.39
CA ARG A 69 17.94 -18.51 -5.77
C ARG A 69 16.44 -18.31 -5.77
N VAL A 70 15.98 -17.21 -6.34
CA VAL A 70 14.58 -16.79 -6.32
C VAL A 70 14.05 -16.75 -7.75
N SER A 71 12.88 -17.33 -7.95
CA SER A 71 12.11 -17.30 -9.19
C SER A 71 10.72 -16.75 -8.92
N ILE A 72 10.03 -16.28 -9.95
CA ILE A 72 8.63 -15.85 -9.82
C ILE A 72 7.75 -17.10 -9.70
N LEU A 73 6.83 -17.14 -8.73
CA LEU A 73 5.78 -18.17 -8.64
C LEU A 73 4.87 -18.00 -9.87
N PRO A 74 4.71 -19.00 -10.74
CA PRO A 74 3.68 -18.94 -11.77
C PRO A 74 2.32 -18.94 -11.08
N GLU A 75 1.60 -17.82 -11.15
CA GLU A 75 0.19 -17.77 -10.78
C GLU A 75 -0.58 -18.71 -11.73
N ASP A 76 -1.43 -19.60 -11.19
CA ASP A 76 -2.38 -20.40 -11.97
C ASP A 76 -3.49 -19.45 -12.52
N ASN A 77 -3.13 -18.56 -13.44
CA ASN A 77 -3.98 -17.47 -13.97
C ASN A 77 -4.71 -17.83 -15.28
N PHE A 78 -4.57 -19.04 -15.80
CA PHE A 78 -5.06 -19.38 -17.15
C PHE A 78 -6.59 -19.26 -17.31
N LEU A 79 -7.36 -19.36 -16.22
CA LEU A 79 -8.83 -19.31 -16.25
C LEU A 79 -9.39 -17.89 -16.05
N ASP A 80 -8.71 -17.06 -15.29
CA ASP A 80 -9.10 -15.65 -15.08
C ASP A 80 -8.72 -14.80 -16.30
N GLU A 81 -7.60 -15.13 -16.96
CA GLU A 81 -7.14 -14.45 -18.17
C GLU A 81 -8.07 -14.65 -19.37
N LEU A 82 -8.73 -15.80 -19.52
CA LEU A 82 -9.70 -16.03 -20.60
C LEU A 82 -11.02 -15.25 -20.41
N THR A 83 -11.38 -15.00 -19.16
CA THR A 83 -12.64 -14.35 -18.78
C THR A 83 -12.51 -12.83 -18.85
N GLU A 84 -11.37 -12.28 -18.42
CA GLU A 84 -11.06 -10.85 -18.58
C GLU A 84 -10.84 -10.45 -20.05
N LEU A 85 -10.34 -11.35 -20.89
CA LEU A 85 -10.03 -11.06 -22.29
C LEU A 85 -11.29 -10.86 -23.15
N ASP A 86 -12.37 -11.62 -22.90
CA ASP A 86 -13.66 -11.45 -23.60
C ASP A 86 -14.38 -10.15 -23.19
N GLN A 87 -14.24 -9.79 -21.91
CA GLN A 87 -14.78 -8.56 -21.33
C GLN A 87 -14.03 -7.32 -21.83
N LYS A 88 -12.70 -7.39 -21.98
CA LYS A 88 -11.85 -6.31 -22.50
C LYS A 88 -11.94 -6.15 -24.02
N LEU A 89 -12.11 -7.22 -24.79
CA LEU A 89 -12.12 -7.14 -26.25
C LEU A 89 -13.47 -6.72 -26.83
N THR A 90 -14.57 -6.94 -26.11
CA THR A 90 -15.90 -6.77 -26.71
C THR A 90 -16.97 -6.19 -25.79
N GLY A 91 -16.62 -5.87 -24.54
CA GLY A 91 -17.60 -5.52 -23.50
C GLY A 91 -18.63 -6.63 -23.25
N GLY A 92 -18.33 -7.87 -23.67
CA GLY A 92 -19.26 -9.01 -23.71
C GLY A 92 -20.21 -9.08 -24.91
N SER A 93 -19.99 -8.33 -26.00
CA SER A 93 -20.96 -8.19 -27.11
C SER A 93 -20.43 -8.39 -28.54
N GLY A 94 -19.13 -8.57 -28.72
CA GLY A 94 -18.49 -8.84 -30.02
C GLY A 94 -18.24 -7.68 -31.02
N LYS A 95 -18.45 -6.38 -30.72
CA LYS A 95 -18.14 -5.28 -31.68
C LYS A 95 -17.62 -3.99 -31.03
N LEU A 96 -16.55 -3.41 -31.61
CA LEU A 96 -15.95 -2.12 -31.24
C LEU A 96 -16.48 -0.97 -32.12
N VAL A 97 -16.84 0.15 -31.51
CA VAL A 97 -17.08 1.44 -32.20
C VAL A 97 -16.20 2.50 -31.54
N SER A 98 -15.40 3.20 -32.33
CA SER A 98 -14.69 4.42 -31.90
C SER A 98 -14.84 5.49 -32.99
N LYS A 99 -15.73 6.48 -32.77
CA LYS A 99 -15.95 7.60 -33.70
C LYS A 99 -15.53 8.98 -33.16
N ASP A 100 -15.01 9.09 -31.93
CA ASP A 100 -14.88 10.40 -31.27
C ASP A 100 -13.43 10.77 -30.87
N LEU A 101 -12.47 10.66 -31.79
CA LEU A 101 -11.09 11.10 -31.53
C LEU A 101 -10.34 11.66 -32.75
N LYS A 102 -11.07 12.24 -33.72
CA LYS A 102 -10.48 12.94 -34.87
C LYS A 102 -10.96 14.38 -35.10
N ASP A 103 -11.82 14.93 -34.25
CA ASP A 103 -12.42 16.26 -34.42
C ASP A 103 -11.76 17.38 -33.59
N LEU A 104 -10.59 17.15 -33.01
CA LEU A 104 -9.94 18.13 -32.10
C LEU A 104 -8.75 18.89 -32.67
N ILE A 105 -8.38 18.71 -33.95
CA ILE A 105 -7.31 19.51 -34.58
C ILE A 105 -7.61 19.71 -36.08
N GLN A 106 -8.33 20.78 -36.43
CA GLN A 106 -8.29 21.35 -37.78
C GLN A 106 -8.11 22.88 -37.73
N PRO A 107 -7.21 23.47 -38.52
CA PRO A 107 -7.11 24.92 -38.68
C PRO A 107 -8.30 25.44 -39.49
N LYS A 108 -8.84 26.61 -39.11
CA LYS A 108 -9.89 27.30 -39.86
C LYS A 108 -9.35 27.79 -41.21
N ASP A 109 -10.05 27.47 -42.30
CA ASP A 109 -9.76 27.98 -43.65
C ASP A 109 -9.74 29.52 -43.66
N LYS A 110 -8.74 30.12 -44.33
CA LYS A 110 -8.61 31.58 -44.48
C LYS A 110 -8.22 31.93 -45.92
N ASN A 111 -8.96 32.86 -46.53
CA ASN A 111 -8.61 33.41 -47.83
C ASN A 111 -7.25 34.14 -47.78
N GLY A 112 -6.58 34.19 -48.93
CA GLY A 112 -5.40 35.01 -49.12
C GLY A 112 -5.74 36.49 -48.92
N LYS A 113 -4.78 37.26 -48.41
CA LYS A 113 -4.97 38.68 -48.09
C LYS A 113 -3.92 39.54 -48.77
N ALA A 114 -4.31 40.71 -49.27
CA ALA A 114 -3.38 41.74 -49.71
C ALA A 114 -3.37 42.94 -48.75
N LEU A 115 -2.18 43.33 -48.31
CA LEU A 115 -1.91 44.51 -47.51
C LEU A 115 -1.12 45.51 -48.34
N VAL A 116 -1.64 46.73 -48.46
CA VAL A 116 -0.98 47.84 -49.14
C VAL A 116 -0.58 48.85 -48.08
N GLN A 117 0.69 49.21 -47.98
CA GLN A 117 1.18 50.17 -46.99
C GLN A 117 1.96 51.29 -47.67
N ILE A 118 1.62 52.53 -47.38
CA ILE A 118 2.40 53.70 -47.78
C ILE A 118 3.32 54.06 -46.61
N LEU A 119 4.61 53.76 -46.75
CA LEU A 119 5.64 54.00 -45.72
C LEU A 119 6.52 55.20 -46.12
N ARG A 120 7.46 55.60 -45.25
CA ARG A 120 8.28 56.83 -45.46
C ARG A 120 9.07 56.81 -46.77
N ASN A 121 9.48 55.62 -47.21
CA ASN A 121 10.39 55.37 -48.32
C ASN A 121 9.67 54.84 -49.58
N GLY A 122 8.35 54.66 -49.55
CA GLY A 122 7.58 54.24 -50.72
C GLY A 122 6.37 53.39 -50.37
N VAL A 123 5.74 52.81 -51.39
CA VAL A 123 4.54 51.98 -51.27
C VAL A 123 4.90 50.51 -51.37
N TYR A 124 4.46 49.75 -50.39
CA TYR A 124 4.70 48.31 -50.27
C TYR A 124 3.41 47.53 -50.45
N LEU A 125 3.52 46.38 -51.13
CA LEU A 125 2.47 45.38 -51.25
C LEU A 125 2.95 44.08 -50.62
N THR A 126 2.15 43.55 -49.71
CA THR A 126 2.33 42.23 -49.09
C THR A 126 1.12 41.38 -49.42
N THR A 127 1.35 40.19 -49.97
CA THR A 127 0.29 39.24 -50.34
C THR A 127 0.51 37.93 -49.60
N PHE A 128 -0.50 37.50 -48.87
CA PHE A 128 -0.48 36.27 -48.08
C PHE A 128 -1.27 35.19 -48.83
N ALA A 129 -0.69 34.00 -48.94
CA ALA A 129 -1.38 32.84 -49.50
C ALA A 129 -2.59 32.41 -48.63
N PRO A 130 -3.63 31.81 -49.22
CA PRO A 130 -4.72 31.21 -48.46
C PRO A 130 -4.23 30.03 -47.60
N LEU A 131 -4.93 29.76 -46.51
CA LEU A 131 -4.77 28.59 -45.65
C LEU A 131 -6.01 27.70 -45.77
N GLY A 132 -5.82 26.39 -45.93
CA GLY A 132 -6.92 25.45 -46.11
C GLY A 132 -7.67 25.68 -47.43
N ASP A 133 -9.00 25.67 -47.39
CA ASP A 133 -9.90 25.88 -48.54
C ASP A 133 -10.12 27.36 -48.90
N GLY A 134 -9.30 28.27 -48.37
CA GLY A 134 -9.38 29.70 -48.67
C GLY A 134 -9.07 30.05 -50.13
N HIS A 135 -9.71 31.09 -50.66
CA HIS A 135 -9.47 31.58 -52.02
C HIS A 135 -8.21 32.46 -52.11
N PRO A 136 -7.43 32.40 -53.21
CA PRO A 136 -6.30 33.29 -53.44
C PRO A 136 -6.74 34.75 -53.62
N VAL A 137 -5.82 35.68 -53.40
CA VAL A 137 -6.05 37.12 -53.55
C VAL A 137 -6.46 37.46 -54.98
N ASP A 138 -7.56 38.20 -55.14
CA ASP A 138 -7.99 38.72 -56.44
C ASP A 138 -7.14 39.94 -56.87
N LEU A 139 -6.57 39.86 -58.07
CA LEU A 139 -5.77 40.92 -58.66
C LEU A 139 -6.56 42.23 -58.83
N ASP A 140 -7.83 42.15 -59.20
CA ASP A 140 -8.65 43.35 -59.43
C ASP A 140 -8.98 44.05 -58.11
N GLU A 141 -9.13 43.27 -57.02
CA GLU A 141 -9.30 43.80 -55.67
C GLU A 141 -8.03 44.54 -55.20
N VAL A 142 -6.84 44.03 -55.53
CA VAL A 142 -5.57 44.69 -55.22
C VAL A 142 -5.42 46.02 -55.94
N PHE A 143 -5.71 46.09 -57.25
CA PHE A 143 -5.66 47.35 -58.00
C PHE A 143 -6.72 48.35 -57.51
N LYS A 144 -7.92 47.87 -57.16
CA LYS A 144 -8.95 48.71 -56.53
C LYS A 144 -8.46 49.28 -55.19
N LYS A 145 -7.79 48.48 -54.36
CA LYS A 145 -7.22 48.91 -53.07
C LYS A 145 -6.09 49.93 -53.25
N LEU A 146 -5.21 49.74 -54.23
CA LEU A 146 -4.16 50.70 -54.59
C LEU A 146 -4.75 52.06 -54.99
N SER A 147 -5.77 52.05 -55.85
CA SER A 147 -6.49 53.25 -56.29
C SER A 147 -7.19 53.96 -55.12
N LEU A 148 -7.91 53.23 -54.27
CA LEU A 148 -8.57 53.79 -53.08
C LEU A 148 -7.58 54.38 -52.07
N LYS A 149 -6.40 53.78 -51.92
CA LYS A 149 -5.30 54.33 -51.10
C LYS A 149 -4.58 55.51 -51.77
N GLY A 150 -4.94 55.91 -52.99
CA GLY A 150 -4.31 57.02 -53.70
C GLY A 150 -2.86 56.73 -54.10
N VAL A 151 -2.55 55.46 -54.39
CA VAL A 151 -1.27 55.01 -54.93
C VAL A 151 -1.23 55.30 -56.44
N SER A 152 -0.08 55.75 -56.89
CA SER A 152 0.22 56.08 -58.30
C SER A 152 1.66 55.70 -58.63
N GLY A 153 1.92 55.40 -59.90
CA GLY A 153 3.26 55.03 -60.38
C GLY A 153 3.70 53.63 -59.94
N GLU A 154 2.75 52.74 -59.67
CA GLU A 154 3.00 51.34 -59.36
C GLU A 154 3.50 50.54 -60.57
N ASP A 155 4.47 49.66 -60.34
CA ASP A 155 4.88 48.69 -61.37
C ASP A 155 3.83 47.57 -61.48
N GLY A 156 2.90 47.74 -62.43
CA GLY A 156 1.83 46.78 -62.68
C GLY A 156 2.30 45.38 -63.13
N LYS A 157 3.55 45.20 -63.60
CA LYS A 157 4.12 43.86 -63.86
C LYS A 157 4.58 43.23 -62.55
N LEU A 158 5.20 44.01 -61.67
CA LEU A 158 5.63 43.58 -60.35
C LEU A 158 4.45 43.24 -59.43
N VAL A 159 3.39 44.05 -59.42
CA VAL A 159 2.17 43.79 -58.63
C VAL A 159 1.55 42.43 -58.98
N ARG A 160 1.42 42.10 -60.27
CA ARG A 160 0.91 40.80 -60.72
C ARG A 160 1.78 39.63 -60.26
N LYS A 161 3.10 39.82 -60.28
CA LYS A 161 4.06 38.83 -59.80
C LYS A 161 3.92 38.58 -58.30
N ILE A 162 3.82 39.65 -57.50
CA ILE A 162 3.68 39.57 -56.03
C ILE A 162 2.39 38.85 -55.63
N VAL A 163 1.26 39.19 -56.26
CA VAL A 163 -0.04 38.56 -55.98
C VAL A 163 -0.03 37.07 -56.34
N LYS A 164 0.63 36.69 -57.44
CA LYS A 164 0.78 35.28 -57.83
C LYS A 164 1.69 34.49 -56.88
N GLU A 165 2.78 35.09 -56.44
CA GLU A 165 3.77 34.41 -55.58
C GLU A 165 3.34 34.34 -54.11
N ALA A 166 2.54 35.30 -53.62
CA ALA A 166 1.90 35.32 -52.31
C ALA A 166 2.81 34.93 -51.12
N LYS A 167 4.06 35.40 -51.15
CA LYS A 167 5.13 35.01 -50.22
C LYS A 167 4.98 35.55 -48.80
N GLY A 168 4.04 36.47 -48.56
CA GLY A 168 3.87 37.15 -47.27
C GLY A 168 4.95 38.18 -46.95
N GLU A 169 5.80 38.55 -47.92
CA GLU A 169 6.88 39.52 -47.74
C GLU A 169 6.49 40.90 -48.31
N PRO A 170 6.82 42.01 -47.62
CA PRO A 170 6.56 43.35 -48.11
C PRO A 170 7.50 43.72 -49.26
N ILE A 171 6.95 43.94 -50.46
CA ILE A 171 7.72 44.30 -51.65
C ILE A 171 7.39 45.72 -52.10
N LEU A 172 8.42 46.53 -52.37
CA LEU A 172 8.28 47.92 -52.83
C LEU A 172 7.75 47.95 -54.27
N ILE A 173 6.58 48.56 -54.47
CA ILE A 173 5.89 48.61 -55.77
C ILE A 173 5.80 50.02 -56.37
N SER A 174 6.01 51.07 -55.57
CA SER A 174 6.07 52.47 -56.04
C SER A 174 6.99 53.29 -55.14
N GLN A 175 7.73 54.23 -55.72
CA GLN A 175 8.57 55.21 -55.00
C GLN A 175 7.77 56.45 -54.56
N GLN A 176 6.43 56.42 -54.67
CA GLN A 176 5.56 57.50 -54.23
C GLN A 176 5.84 57.84 -52.75
N LYS A 177 6.19 59.09 -52.50
CA LYS A 177 6.30 59.62 -51.13
C LYS A 177 4.91 59.86 -50.54
N PRO A 178 4.74 59.68 -49.22
CA PRO A 178 3.48 60.00 -48.56
C PRO A 178 3.15 61.49 -48.70
N ARG A 179 1.87 61.79 -48.90
CA ARG A 179 1.36 63.17 -48.91
C ARG A 179 1.37 63.73 -47.49
N PRO A 180 2.04 64.88 -47.24
CA PRO A 180 2.08 65.48 -45.91
C PRO A 180 0.68 65.82 -45.38
N GLY A 181 0.44 65.59 -44.09
CA GLY A 181 -0.82 65.93 -43.41
C GLY A 181 -1.98 64.95 -43.66
N MET A 182 -1.72 63.85 -44.35
CA MET A 182 -2.69 62.79 -44.65
C MET A 182 -2.38 61.48 -43.89
N GLU A 183 -1.40 61.49 -42.99
CA GLU A 183 -0.93 60.31 -42.25
C GLU A 183 -2.00 59.71 -41.33
N ALA A 184 -1.84 58.44 -41.01
CA ALA A 184 -2.60 57.78 -39.96
C ALA A 184 -2.46 58.57 -38.63
N LYS A 185 -3.53 58.57 -37.84
CA LYS A 185 -3.53 59.24 -36.52
C LYS A 185 -3.70 58.19 -35.42
N LEU A 186 -3.03 58.42 -34.30
CA LEU A 186 -3.10 57.54 -33.14
C LEU A 186 -3.77 58.29 -31.99
N ILE A 187 -4.84 57.71 -31.45
CA ILE A 187 -5.44 58.13 -30.17
C ILE A 187 -4.97 57.15 -29.11
N LEU A 188 -4.46 57.70 -28.01
CA LEU A 188 -3.98 56.94 -26.86
C LEU A 188 -4.84 57.26 -25.64
N ASP A 189 -5.33 56.22 -24.99
CA ASP A 189 -6.03 56.29 -23.72
C ASP A 189 -5.30 55.41 -22.69
N ILE A 190 -4.79 56.03 -21.63
CA ILE A 190 -4.11 55.32 -20.54
C ILE A 190 -5.09 55.21 -19.39
N SER A 191 -5.32 54.00 -18.90
CA SER A 191 -6.23 53.77 -17.79
C SER A 191 -5.76 54.49 -16.52
N PRO A 192 -6.67 54.97 -15.65
CA PRO A 192 -6.32 55.70 -14.43
C PRO A 192 -5.43 54.92 -13.46
N ASP A 193 -5.56 53.59 -13.45
CA ASP A 193 -4.73 52.66 -12.68
C ASP A 193 -3.30 52.50 -13.24
N LYS A 194 -3.00 53.15 -14.37
CA LYS A 194 -1.73 53.10 -15.09
C LYS A 194 -1.33 51.69 -15.58
N MET A 195 -2.28 50.76 -15.67
CA MET A 195 -2.03 49.37 -16.02
C MET A 195 -2.21 49.06 -17.51
N LYS A 196 -3.01 49.84 -18.25
CA LYS A 196 -3.33 49.57 -19.66
C LYS A 196 -3.23 50.83 -20.51
N ALA A 197 -2.60 50.70 -21.67
CA ALA A 197 -2.55 51.72 -22.70
C ALA A 197 -3.35 51.20 -23.90
N LYS A 198 -4.52 51.79 -24.12
CA LYS A 198 -5.38 51.50 -25.26
C LYS A 198 -5.01 52.40 -26.41
N VAL A 199 -4.72 51.79 -27.55
CA VAL A 199 -4.37 52.45 -28.79
C VAL A 199 -5.54 52.33 -29.75
N THR A 200 -5.95 53.45 -30.34
CA THR A 200 -6.89 53.48 -31.46
C THR A 200 -6.21 54.11 -32.65
N ILE A 201 -6.12 53.37 -33.75
CA ILE A 201 -5.51 53.86 -34.99
C ILE A 201 -6.62 54.32 -35.91
N LEU A 202 -6.54 55.57 -36.37
CA LEU A 202 -7.38 56.11 -37.42
C LEU A 202 -6.65 55.94 -38.76
N PRO A 203 -7.36 55.47 -39.81
CA PRO A 203 -6.74 55.16 -41.09
C PRO A 203 -6.17 56.45 -41.74
N PRO A 204 -5.10 56.34 -42.55
CA PRO A 204 -4.62 57.47 -43.33
C PRO A 204 -5.66 57.90 -44.38
N ARG A 205 -5.61 59.17 -44.79
CA ARG A 205 -6.36 59.64 -45.96
C ARG A 205 -5.65 59.18 -47.25
N PRO A 206 -6.31 59.18 -48.42
CA PRO A 206 -5.68 58.74 -49.67
C PRO A 206 -4.35 59.45 -49.96
N GLY A 207 -3.30 58.65 -50.19
CA GLY A 207 -1.92 59.07 -50.38
C GLY A 207 -1.13 59.31 -49.08
N GLY A 208 -1.74 59.13 -47.91
CA GLY A 208 -1.12 59.32 -46.60
C GLY A 208 -0.35 58.11 -46.08
N ARG A 209 0.54 58.34 -45.10
CA ARG A 209 1.42 57.31 -44.52
C ARG A 209 0.69 56.42 -43.51
N ASP A 210 0.86 55.10 -43.59
CA ASP A 210 0.46 54.14 -42.57
C ASP A 210 1.46 54.13 -41.38
N PHE A 211 1.03 53.64 -40.21
CA PHE A 211 1.94 53.45 -39.07
C PHE A 211 2.73 52.14 -39.15
N GLU A 212 3.95 52.19 -38.65
CA GLU A 212 4.78 51.03 -38.33
C GLU A 212 4.73 50.77 -36.81
N VAL A 213 5.05 49.54 -36.37
CA VAL A 213 5.12 49.20 -34.93
C VAL A 213 5.96 50.20 -34.16
N ARG A 214 7.10 50.60 -34.73
CA ARG A 214 7.99 51.60 -34.13
C ARG A 214 7.30 52.94 -33.93
N ASP A 215 6.44 53.39 -34.84
CA ASP A 215 5.68 54.63 -34.64
C ASP A 215 4.73 54.48 -33.45
N VAL A 216 3.96 53.39 -33.38
CA VAL A 216 3.02 53.13 -32.27
C VAL A 216 3.74 53.04 -30.93
N VAL A 217 4.86 52.30 -30.87
CA VAL A 217 5.70 52.19 -29.67
C VAL A 217 6.30 53.54 -29.28
N ASN A 218 6.72 54.36 -30.24
CA ASN A 218 7.24 55.70 -29.96
C ASN A 218 6.13 56.63 -29.44
N HIS A 219 4.90 56.53 -29.94
CA HIS A 219 3.77 57.28 -29.38
C HIS A 219 3.51 56.87 -27.92
N LEU A 220 3.52 55.57 -27.63
CA LEU A 220 3.40 55.05 -26.25
C LEU A 220 4.54 55.57 -25.35
N LYS A 221 5.79 55.54 -25.84
CA LYS A 221 6.97 56.07 -25.11
C LYS A 221 6.87 57.57 -24.85
N ASN A 222 6.44 58.35 -25.84
CA ASN A 222 6.26 59.80 -25.71
C ASN A 222 5.16 60.15 -24.71
N ALA A 223 4.17 59.28 -24.54
CA ALA A 223 3.15 59.39 -23.49
C ALA A 223 3.62 58.90 -22.11
N GLY A 224 4.89 58.52 -21.97
CA GLY A 224 5.52 58.11 -20.71
C GLY A 224 5.49 56.62 -20.42
N VAL A 225 4.94 55.78 -21.31
CA VAL A 225 4.98 54.32 -21.15
C VAL A 225 6.44 53.84 -21.28
N LYS A 226 6.91 53.07 -20.30
CA LYS A 226 8.28 52.54 -20.22
C LYS A 226 8.33 51.01 -20.25
N TYR A 227 7.20 50.35 -20.04
CA TYR A 227 7.12 48.90 -19.86
C TYR A 227 5.83 48.33 -20.46
N GLY A 228 5.82 47.04 -20.78
CA GLY A 228 4.60 46.32 -21.14
C GLY A 228 4.16 46.41 -22.61
N PHE A 229 5.02 46.89 -23.52
CA PHE A 229 4.67 47.03 -24.94
C PHE A 229 4.30 45.67 -25.55
N LYS A 230 3.11 45.58 -26.13
CA LYS A 230 2.63 44.38 -26.83
C LYS A 230 2.96 44.49 -28.32
N GLU A 231 4.26 44.47 -28.66
CA GLU A 231 4.73 44.73 -30.03
C GLU A 231 4.15 43.75 -31.05
N GLU A 232 4.01 42.47 -30.70
CA GLU A 232 3.37 41.45 -31.55
C GLU A 232 1.89 41.75 -31.81
N GLU A 233 1.15 42.18 -30.77
CA GLU A 233 -0.25 42.58 -30.89
C GLU A 233 -0.39 43.82 -31.77
N ILE A 234 0.49 44.80 -31.57
CA ILE A 234 0.53 46.02 -32.39
C ILE A 234 0.80 45.66 -33.85
N GLN A 235 1.80 44.81 -34.14
CA GLN A 235 2.11 44.35 -35.48
C GLN A 235 0.90 43.69 -36.12
N ARG A 236 0.27 42.74 -35.40
CA ARG A 236 -0.93 42.04 -35.87
C ARG A 236 -2.05 43.01 -36.19
N LYS A 237 -2.32 44.00 -35.33
CA LYS A 237 -3.38 45.00 -35.55
C LYS A 237 -3.11 45.95 -36.71
N LEU A 238 -1.85 46.29 -36.97
CA LEU A 238 -1.44 47.05 -38.15
C LEU A 238 -1.65 46.24 -39.44
N GLU A 239 -1.25 44.96 -39.46
CA GLU A 239 -1.43 44.05 -40.60
C GLU A 239 -2.89 43.71 -40.86
N GLU A 240 -3.70 43.60 -39.79
CA GLU A 240 -5.14 43.41 -39.86
C GLU A 240 -5.88 44.64 -40.40
N GLU A 241 -5.21 45.80 -40.52
CA GLU A 241 -5.84 47.10 -40.80
C GLU A 241 -6.96 47.39 -39.77
N PHE A 242 -6.70 47.06 -38.50
CA PHE A 242 -7.66 47.18 -37.40
C PHE A 242 -7.80 48.64 -36.95
N TYR A 243 -8.64 49.38 -37.69
CA TYR A 243 -8.85 50.80 -37.50
C TYR A 243 -10.11 51.13 -36.71
N ASN A 244 -10.14 52.34 -36.14
CA ASN A 244 -11.28 52.95 -35.45
C ASN A 244 -11.79 52.18 -34.22
N GLN A 245 -11.03 51.20 -33.74
CA GLN A 245 -11.34 50.42 -32.55
C GLN A 245 -10.13 50.41 -31.60
N PRO A 246 -10.35 50.48 -30.27
CA PRO A 246 -9.27 50.41 -29.30
C PRO A 246 -8.75 48.98 -29.14
N PHE A 247 -7.44 48.83 -29.05
CA PHE A 247 -6.77 47.60 -28.63
C PHE A 247 -5.67 47.89 -27.62
N ILE A 248 -5.20 46.87 -26.89
CA ILE A 248 -4.17 47.05 -25.85
C ILE A 248 -2.79 47.11 -26.52
N GLY A 249 -2.18 48.30 -26.54
CA GLY A 249 -0.82 48.50 -27.07
C GLY A 249 0.26 48.29 -26.01
N ALA A 250 -0.06 48.50 -24.74
CA ALA A 250 0.80 48.10 -23.63
C ALA A 250 0.00 47.71 -22.37
N GLU A 251 0.53 46.77 -21.60
CA GLU A 251 -0.06 46.30 -20.34
C GLU A 251 1.00 46.06 -19.26
N GLY A 252 0.75 46.55 -18.04
CA GLY A 252 1.60 46.31 -16.87
C GLY A 252 1.33 44.94 -16.22
N ASP A 253 2.23 44.51 -15.34
CA ASP A 253 2.11 43.26 -14.60
C ASP A 253 1.38 43.48 -13.27
N TYR A 254 0.30 42.76 -13.02
CA TYR A 254 -0.39 42.83 -11.73
C TYR A 254 0.41 42.11 -10.63
N PRO A 255 0.43 42.64 -9.39
CA PRO A 255 1.07 41.95 -8.28
C PRO A 255 0.32 40.66 -7.94
N ILE A 256 1.06 39.60 -7.63
CA ILE A 256 0.51 38.29 -7.25
C ILE A 256 0.96 38.00 -5.82
N ASN A 257 0.01 37.94 -4.89
CA ASN A 257 0.32 37.56 -3.51
C ASN A 257 0.74 36.10 -3.44
N GLY A 258 1.70 35.81 -2.56
CA GLY A 258 2.13 34.45 -2.26
C GLY A 258 1.05 33.67 -1.51
N LYS A 259 0.96 32.36 -1.76
CA LYS A 259 0.09 31.46 -1.02
C LYS A 259 0.69 31.16 0.37
N ASN A 260 -0.18 31.08 1.38
CA ASN A 260 0.22 30.68 2.72
C ASN A 260 0.73 29.24 2.75
N ALA A 261 1.59 28.93 3.73
CA ALA A 261 1.98 27.55 4.00
C ALA A 261 0.75 26.72 4.40
N GLN A 262 0.73 25.46 3.98
CA GLN A 262 -0.36 24.53 4.27
C GLN A 262 0.19 23.23 4.84
N ILE A 263 -0.44 22.71 5.89
CA ILE A 263 -0.13 21.37 6.40
C ILE A 263 -1.17 20.40 5.84
N ILE A 264 -0.69 19.38 5.13
CA ILE A 264 -1.46 18.23 4.66
C ILE A 264 -1.28 17.11 5.67
N TYR A 265 -2.39 16.59 6.19
CA TYR A 265 -2.39 15.43 7.07
C TYR A 265 -2.71 14.18 6.25
N HIS A 266 -1.85 13.15 6.34
CA HIS A 266 -2.02 11.86 5.65
C HIS A 266 -2.71 10.82 6.54
N VAL A 267 -3.22 11.24 7.70
CA VAL A 267 -3.84 10.41 8.74
C VAL A 267 -5.10 11.10 9.24
N ARG A 268 -6.05 10.30 9.75
CA ARG A 268 -7.29 10.85 10.31
C ARG A 268 -7.00 11.70 11.55
N THR A 269 -7.34 12.99 11.49
CA THR A 269 -7.20 13.93 12.62
C THR A 269 -8.48 14.11 13.43
N SER A 270 -9.61 13.59 12.95
CA SER A 270 -10.92 13.63 13.61
C SER A 270 -11.44 12.23 13.91
N LYS A 271 -12.02 12.04 15.10
CA LYS A 271 -12.68 10.80 15.52
C LYS A 271 -14.09 10.73 14.95
N ASN A 272 -14.22 10.47 13.65
CA ASN A 272 -15.51 10.15 13.05
C ASN A 272 -15.66 8.63 12.95
N ILE A 273 -16.78 8.10 13.42
CA ILE A 273 -17.11 6.68 13.32
C ILE A 273 -17.54 6.42 11.88
N SER A 274 -16.76 5.63 11.14
CA SER A 274 -17.15 5.11 9.83
C SER A 274 -17.58 3.65 9.98
N PHE A 275 -18.80 3.34 9.57
CA PHE A 275 -19.27 1.96 9.45
C PHE A 275 -18.74 1.36 8.14
N ARG A 276 -18.24 0.13 8.18
CA ARG A 276 -17.93 -0.63 6.96
C ARG A 276 -19.17 -1.41 6.53
N GLU A 277 -19.61 -1.16 5.30
CA GLU A 277 -20.62 -1.98 4.62
C GLU A 277 -19.90 -3.08 3.83
N ASP A 278 -20.36 -4.32 3.95
CA ASP A 278 -19.88 -5.41 3.10
C ASP A 278 -20.45 -5.30 1.67
N GLU A 279 -19.97 -6.15 0.75
CA GLU A 279 -20.41 -6.20 -0.66
C GLU A 279 -21.92 -6.49 -0.83
N SER A 280 -22.59 -6.92 0.25
CA SER A 280 -24.03 -7.19 0.30
C SER A 280 -24.84 -6.10 1.02
N GLY A 281 -24.21 -4.97 1.39
CA GLY A 281 -24.85 -3.84 2.05
C GLY A 281 -25.19 -4.07 3.53
N ARG A 282 -24.64 -5.12 4.17
CA ARG A 282 -24.77 -5.31 5.62
C ARG A 282 -23.66 -4.54 6.34
N VAL A 283 -24.07 -3.77 7.33
CA VAL A 283 -23.16 -3.01 8.19
C VAL A 283 -22.63 -3.94 9.28
N ASP A 284 -21.31 -4.16 9.32
CA ASP A 284 -20.67 -4.86 10.43
C ASP A 284 -20.45 -3.88 11.59
N PHE A 285 -21.32 -3.96 12.60
CA PHE A 285 -21.21 -3.16 13.82
C PHE A 285 -20.03 -3.56 14.72
N LYS A 286 -19.30 -4.63 14.39
CA LYS A 286 -18.14 -5.09 15.17
C LYS A 286 -16.83 -4.43 14.73
N ASP A 287 -16.68 -4.07 13.47
CA ASP A 287 -15.46 -3.41 12.97
C ASP A 287 -15.61 -1.89 12.94
N LEU A 288 -15.69 -1.32 14.15
CA LEU A 288 -15.60 0.11 14.36
C LEU A 288 -14.13 0.52 14.19
N ASP A 289 -13.78 1.05 13.02
CA ASP A 289 -12.42 1.51 12.64
C ASP A 289 -12.01 2.79 13.41
N LEU A 290 -11.99 2.70 14.74
CA LEU A 290 -11.81 3.78 15.71
C LEU A 290 -10.33 4.14 15.92
N ILE A 291 -9.41 3.27 15.48
CA ILE A 291 -7.98 3.36 15.77
C ILE A 291 -7.20 3.56 14.46
N GLU A 292 -6.68 4.76 14.26
CA GLU A 292 -5.74 5.05 13.19
C GLU A 292 -4.35 4.47 13.54
N ASN A 293 -4.13 3.21 13.16
CA ASN A 293 -2.86 2.53 13.34
C ASN A 293 -1.82 3.01 12.32
N VAL A 294 -0.59 3.24 12.78
CA VAL A 294 0.56 3.61 11.94
C VAL A 294 1.78 2.77 12.25
N VAL A 295 2.64 2.63 11.24
CA VAL A 295 3.91 1.90 11.33
C VAL A 295 5.12 2.84 11.33
N VAL A 296 6.24 2.40 11.89
CA VAL A 296 7.52 3.14 11.86
C VAL A 296 7.85 3.60 10.44
N GLY A 297 8.19 4.88 10.29
CA GLY A 297 8.56 5.51 9.03
C GLY A 297 7.36 6.00 8.20
N GLN A 298 6.13 5.71 8.59
CA GLN A 298 4.94 6.19 7.87
C GLN A 298 4.85 7.73 7.92
N LEU A 299 4.56 8.36 6.79
CA LEU A 299 4.34 9.80 6.69
C LEU A 299 2.99 10.16 7.32
N LEU A 300 3.00 11.06 8.31
CA LEU A 300 1.82 11.48 9.05
C LEU A 300 1.31 12.84 8.56
N ALA A 301 2.23 13.77 8.30
CA ALA A 301 1.91 15.09 7.80
C ALA A 301 3.05 15.70 6.99
N GLU A 302 2.69 16.56 6.04
CA GLU A 302 3.60 17.30 5.17
C GLU A 302 3.23 18.79 5.17
N LYS A 303 4.23 19.67 5.27
CA LYS A 303 4.11 21.11 5.14
C LYS A 303 4.47 21.51 3.71
N ILE A 304 3.51 22.08 3.00
CA ILE A 304 3.73 22.87 1.79
C ILE A 304 4.21 24.26 2.23
N PRO A 305 5.42 24.70 1.81
CA PRO A 305 5.97 25.99 2.21
C PRO A 305 5.18 27.17 1.62
N ALA A 306 5.23 28.31 2.31
CA ALA A 306 4.65 29.55 1.80
C ALA A 306 5.36 30.02 0.52
N GLU A 307 4.60 30.57 -0.43
CA GLU A 307 5.14 31.13 -1.66
C GLU A 307 5.48 32.63 -1.46
N LYS A 308 6.51 33.10 -2.15
CA LYS A 308 6.83 34.54 -2.21
C LYS A 308 5.86 35.28 -3.12
N GLY A 309 5.46 36.48 -2.70
CA GLY A 309 4.70 37.38 -3.56
C GLY A 309 5.55 37.83 -4.76
N LYS A 310 4.92 37.97 -5.92
CA LYS A 310 5.56 38.56 -7.11
C LYS A 310 5.08 39.99 -7.25
N TYR A 311 6.03 40.92 -7.18
CA TYR A 311 5.76 42.33 -7.38
C TYR A 311 5.20 42.58 -8.78
N GLY A 312 4.19 43.43 -8.86
CA GLY A 312 3.68 43.94 -10.12
C GLY A 312 4.48 45.15 -10.59
N ARG A 313 4.21 45.59 -11.81
CA ARG A 313 4.84 46.77 -12.39
C ARG A 313 3.88 47.47 -13.35
N THR A 314 3.64 48.75 -13.13
CA THR A 314 2.79 49.58 -14.01
C THR A 314 3.52 49.90 -15.32
N LEU A 315 2.76 50.47 -16.28
CA LEU A 315 3.29 50.94 -17.56
C LEU A 315 4.41 51.98 -17.42
N PHE A 316 4.44 52.73 -16.32
CA PHE A 316 5.41 53.78 -16.05
C PHE A 316 6.64 53.29 -15.27
N ASN A 317 6.79 51.97 -15.08
CA ASN A 317 7.83 51.34 -14.25
C ASN A 317 7.68 51.61 -12.74
N GLU A 318 6.47 51.80 -12.24
CA GLU A 318 6.23 51.88 -10.79
C GLU A 318 6.01 50.45 -10.25
N LEU A 319 6.74 50.07 -9.20
CA LEU A 319 6.60 48.75 -8.57
C LEU A 319 5.32 48.69 -7.72
N LEU A 320 4.52 47.64 -7.92
CA LEU A 320 3.35 47.35 -7.11
C LEU A 320 3.71 46.26 -6.09
N PRO A 321 3.65 46.54 -4.78
CA PRO A 321 4.04 45.56 -3.77
C PRO A 321 3.11 44.35 -3.76
N ALA A 322 3.69 43.18 -3.54
CA ALA A 322 2.96 41.94 -3.26
C ALA A 322 3.26 41.47 -1.84
N LYS A 323 2.31 40.77 -1.22
CA LYS A 323 2.51 40.16 0.10
C LYS A 323 3.03 38.74 -0.06
N ASP A 324 4.02 38.39 0.76
CA ASP A 324 4.45 37.01 0.92
C ASP A 324 3.38 36.20 1.68
N GLY A 325 3.32 34.90 1.40
CA GLY A 325 2.45 33.99 2.14
C GLY A 325 2.87 33.88 3.60
N ALA A 326 1.90 33.74 4.50
CA ALA A 326 2.18 33.47 5.92
C ALA A 326 2.71 32.04 6.10
N ASP A 327 3.77 31.89 6.90
CA ASP A 327 4.33 30.57 7.21
C ASP A 327 3.59 29.92 8.40
N THR A 328 3.66 28.59 8.50
CA THR A 328 3.09 27.80 9.60
C THR A 328 4.02 26.66 9.98
N ASP A 329 4.22 26.45 11.27
CA ASP A 329 5.10 25.42 11.79
C ASP A 329 4.42 24.06 11.90
N LEU A 330 5.07 23.03 11.35
CA LEU A 330 4.72 21.64 11.60
C LEU A 330 5.27 21.24 12.98
N LYS A 331 4.36 20.92 13.92
CA LYS A 331 4.72 20.62 15.30
C LYS A 331 4.81 19.11 15.54
N GLN A 332 5.96 18.68 16.05
CA GLN A 332 6.24 17.30 16.44
C GLN A 332 5.61 16.97 17.82
N GLY A 333 5.07 15.76 17.93
CA GLY A 333 4.64 15.16 19.20
C GLY A 333 5.49 13.93 19.57
N LYS A 334 5.12 13.22 20.64
CA LYS A 334 5.87 12.00 21.05
C LYS A 334 5.70 10.90 20.01
N GLY A 335 6.72 10.06 19.81
CA GLY A 335 6.65 8.93 18.86
C GLY A 335 6.62 9.36 17.38
N THR A 336 7.05 10.58 17.08
CA THR A 336 7.15 11.10 15.71
C THR A 336 8.53 11.67 15.46
N ILE A 337 9.00 11.68 14.21
CA ILE A 337 10.24 12.30 13.76
C ILE A 337 9.88 13.44 12.80
N LEU A 338 10.37 14.64 13.09
CA LEU A 338 10.31 15.78 12.17
C LEU A 338 11.59 15.79 11.32
N SER A 339 11.45 15.93 10.00
CA SER A 339 12.59 16.02 9.08
C SER A 339 13.46 17.26 9.37
N GLU A 340 14.73 17.23 8.93
CA GLU A 340 15.69 18.32 9.15
C GLU A 340 15.21 19.67 8.60
N ASP A 341 14.56 19.63 7.43
CA ASP A 341 13.95 20.79 6.76
C ASP A 341 12.59 21.18 7.36
N ARG A 342 12.12 20.47 8.40
CA ARG A 342 10.85 20.67 9.11
C ARG A 342 9.62 20.63 8.19
N SER A 343 9.71 19.93 7.06
CA SER A 343 8.64 19.81 6.09
C SER A 343 7.81 18.53 6.26
N LYS A 344 8.37 17.46 6.82
CA LYS A 344 7.73 16.15 6.93
C LYS A 344 7.75 15.64 8.35
N LEU A 345 6.61 15.09 8.79
CA LEU A 345 6.47 14.41 10.07
C LEU A 345 6.18 12.94 9.83
N THR A 346 7.04 12.05 10.31
CA THR A 346 6.92 10.60 10.18
C THR A 346 6.73 9.94 11.54
N ALA A 347 6.19 8.72 11.56
CA ALA A 347 6.10 7.91 12.78
C ALA A 347 7.48 7.36 13.17
N GLU A 348 7.85 7.50 14.44
CA GLU A 348 9.06 6.92 15.02
C GLU A 348 8.84 5.48 15.52
N VAL A 349 7.61 5.19 15.95
CA VAL A 349 7.19 3.94 16.59
C VAL A 349 5.89 3.43 15.95
N ASN A 350 5.59 2.14 16.08
CA ASN A 350 4.27 1.60 15.74
C ASN A 350 3.25 2.01 16.81
N GLY A 351 2.02 2.34 16.43
CA GLY A 351 0.99 2.70 17.39
C GLY A 351 -0.18 3.46 16.80
N GLN A 352 -0.90 4.21 17.64
CA GLN A 352 -2.06 5.01 17.24
C GLN A 352 -1.66 6.47 17.09
N VAL A 353 -2.11 7.10 16.01
CA VAL A 353 -1.99 8.55 15.86
C VAL A 353 -3.01 9.28 16.73
N VAL A 354 -2.51 10.20 17.54
CA VAL A 354 -3.31 11.11 18.34
C VAL A 354 -3.00 12.54 17.92
N TYR A 355 -4.02 13.25 17.44
CA TYR A 355 -3.94 14.68 17.17
C TYR A 355 -4.51 15.48 18.35
N ALA A 356 -3.65 16.25 19.03
CA ALA A 356 -4.05 17.09 20.15
C ALA A 356 -3.26 18.40 20.16
N THR A 357 -3.92 19.54 20.41
CA THR A 357 -3.27 20.86 20.52
C THR A 357 -2.37 21.24 19.32
N GLY A 358 -2.76 20.79 18.12
CA GLY A 358 -1.97 21.05 16.89
C GLY A 358 -0.71 20.22 16.76
N ARG A 359 -0.58 19.10 17.49
CA ARG A 359 0.54 18.16 17.43
C ARG A 359 0.02 16.77 17.13
N LEU A 360 0.71 16.06 16.26
CA LEU A 360 0.54 14.63 16.06
C LEU A 360 1.52 13.88 16.96
N SER A 361 1.02 12.94 17.75
CA SER A 361 1.83 11.99 18.50
C SER A 361 1.45 10.57 18.11
N VAL A 362 2.37 9.62 18.23
CA VAL A 362 2.10 8.19 18.11
C VAL A 362 2.24 7.55 19.47
N GLU A 363 1.13 7.02 19.98
CA GLU A 363 1.07 6.34 21.27
C GLU A 363 1.17 4.83 21.05
N THR A 364 2.02 4.15 21.83
CA THR A 364 2.27 2.70 21.72
C THR A 364 1.34 1.85 22.59
N VAL A 365 0.49 2.49 23.39
CA VAL A 365 -0.48 1.85 24.28
C VAL A 365 -1.87 2.39 24.01
N TYR A 366 -2.79 1.50 23.66
CA TYR A 366 -4.20 1.82 23.50
C TYR A 366 -4.98 1.42 24.75
N ARG A 367 -5.71 2.37 25.34
CA ARG A 367 -6.49 2.13 26.56
C ARG A 367 -7.99 2.17 26.27
N VAL A 368 -8.65 1.06 26.53
CA VAL A 368 -10.12 0.94 26.54
C VAL A 368 -10.61 1.17 27.96
N ASN A 369 -11.27 2.32 28.16
CA ASN A 369 -11.90 2.65 29.44
C ASN A 369 -13.31 2.03 29.50
N GLY A 370 -13.38 0.77 29.94
CA GLY A 370 -14.62 0.01 30.03
C GLY A 370 -14.48 -1.35 29.36
N ASP A 371 -15.61 -1.88 28.89
CA ASP A 371 -15.70 -3.19 28.26
C ASP A 371 -15.42 -3.12 26.74
N VAL A 372 -14.79 -4.16 26.21
CA VAL A 372 -14.79 -4.45 24.78
C VAL A 372 -16.08 -5.22 24.47
N GLY A 373 -17.00 -4.56 23.79
CA GLY A 373 -18.37 -4.99 23.58
C GLY A 373 -19.05 -4.19 22.48
N ILE A 374 -20.38 -4.11 22.50
CA ILE A 374 -21.17 -3.46 21.41
C ILE A 374 -20.81 -2.00 21.13
N LYS A 375 -20.34 -1.26 22.13
CA LYS A 375 -19.96 0.15 21.99
C LYS A 375 -18.55 0.32 21.43
N THR A 376 -17.68 -0.66 21.65
CA THR A 376 -16.25 -0.57 21.36
C THR A 376 -15.90 -1.31 20.08
N GLY A 377 -16.62 -2.39 19.75
CA GLY A 377 -16.30 -3.27 18.64
C GLY A 377 -15.09 -4.16 18.92
N ASN A 378 -14.63 -4.86 17.89
CA ASN A 378 -13.34 -5.55 17.90
C ASN A 378 -12.20 -4.53 17.98
N VAL A 379 -11.10 -4.90 18.61
CA VAL A 379 -9.95 -4.02 18.80
C VAL A 379 -8.72 -4.69 18.21
N THR A 380 -8.11 -4.06 17.19
CA THR A 380 -6.81 -4.48 16.64
C THR A 380 -5.82 -3.33 16.74
N PHE A 381 -4.67 -3.57 17.37
CA PHE A 381 -3.71 -2.52 17.67
C PHE A 381 -2.25 -2.96 17.48
N LEU A 382 -1.46 -2.13 16.79
CA LEU A 382 -0.02 -2.34 16.57
C LEU A 382 0.83 -1.87 17.75
N GLY A 383 0.44 -2.27 18.96
CA GLY A 383 1.09 -1.91 20.21
C GLY A 383 0.47 -2.69 21.37
N SER A 384 0.58 -2.20 22.60
CA SER A 384 -0.03 -2.86 23.76
C SER A 384 -1.44 -2.34 24.03
N ILE A 385 -2.36 -3.21 24.46
CA ILE A 385 -3.74 -2.86 24.79
C ILE A 385 -3.96 -3.00 26.30
N VAL A 386 -4.60 -1.99 26.91
CA VAL A 386 -5.06 -2.05 28.30
C VAL A 386 -6.57 -1.87 28.34
N ILE A 387 -7.29 -2.87 28.86
CA ILE A 387 -8.75 -2.88 29.00
C ILE A 387 -9.08 -2.84 30.49
N THR A 388 -9.76 -1.78 30.94
CA THR A 388 -10.13 -1.65 32.35
C THR A 388 -11.35 -2.47 32.75
N GLY A 389 -12.15 -2.90 31.77
CA GLY A 389 -13.32 -3.77 31.95
C GLY A 389 -13.11 -5.19 31.43
N ASN A 390 -14.17 -5.76 30.87
CA ASN A 390 -14.27 -7.12 30.36
C ASN A 390 -14.09 -7.17 28.83
N VAL A 391 -13.84 -8.37 28.32
CA VAL A 391 -14.06 -8.68 26.90
C VAL A 391 -15.31 -9.53 26.81
N GLU A 392 -16.38 -8.94 26.25
CA GLU A 392 -17.71 -9.54 26.18
C GLU A 392 -17.81 -10.64 25.11
N ASP A 393 -18.88 -11.43 25.20
CA ASP A 393 -19.18 -12.53 24.27
C ASP A 393 -19.13 -12.09 22.79
N ASN A 394 -18.44 -12.88 21.96
CA ASN A 394 -18.29 -12.76 20.51
C ASN A 394 -17.54 -11.53 19.99
N TYR A 395 -16.67 -10.93 20.81
CA TYR A 395 -15.73 -9.88 20.42
C TYR A 395 -14.29 -10.38 20.34
N SER A 396 -13.45 -9.66 19.60
CA SER A 396 -12.02 -9.97 19.46
C SER A 396 -11.12 -8.81 19.83
N VAL A 397 -10.00 -9.11 20.49
CA VAL A 397 -8.93 -8.18 20.82
C VAL A 397 -7.60 -8.74 20.32
N LYS A 398 -6.89 -7.99 19.49
CA LYS A 398 -5.60 -8.37 18.88
C LYS A 398 -4.55 -7.29 19.10
N ALA A 399 -3.38 -7.67 19.60
CA ALA A 399 -2.28 -6.74 19.88
C ALA A 399 -0.94 -7.28 19.38
N ALA A 400 -0.14 -6.43 18.72
CA ALA A 400 1.26 -6.74 18.41
C ALA A 400 2.19 -6.61 19.64
N GLY A 401 1.68 -6.07 20.75
CA GLY A 401 2.36 -5.97 22.04
C GLY A 401 1.68 -6.83 23.11
N ASN A 402 1.65 -6.32 24.34
CA ASN A 402 1.00 -7.00 25.46
C ASN A 402 -0.50 -6.66 25.52
N ILE A 403 -1.30 -7.56 26.11
CA ILE A 403 -2.71 -7.29 26.46
C ILE A 403 -2.86 -7.40 27.97
N GLU A 404 -3.36 -6.33 28.60
CA GLU A 404 -3.74 -6.33 30.00
C GLU A 404 -5.25 -6.07 30.16
N ILE A 405 -5.97 -7.03 30.76
CA ILE A 405 -7.41 -6.99 30.99
C ILE A 405 -7.66 -7.02 32.49
N TYR A 406 -8.33 -5.99 33.01
CA TYR A 406 -8.61 -5.88 34.45
C TYR A 406 -9.84 -6.70 34.86
N GLY A 407 -10.79 -6.89 33.95
CA GLY A 407 -11.98 -7.71 34.13
C GLY A 407 -11.78 -9.16 33.69
N THR A 408 -12.88 -9.77 33.22
CA THR A 408 -12.92 -11.16 32.73
C THR A 408 -12.96 -11.22 31.20
N VAL A 409 -12.49 -12.34 30.65
CA VAL A 409 -12.71 -12.71 29.24
C VAL A 409 -13.85 -13.72 29.19
N GLN A 410 -14.90 -13.41 28.45
CA GLN A 410 -16.06 -14.30 28.28
C GLN A 410 -15.90 -15.16 27.03
N LYS A 411 -16.95 -15.37 26.22
CA LYS A 411 -16.92 -16.11 24.96
C LYS A 411 -16.22 -15.31 23.83
N ALA A 412 -14.94 -14.99 24.01
CA ALA A 412 -14.22 -14.02 23.20
C ALA A 412 -12.87 -14.55 22.69
N ARG A 413 -12.29 -13.84 21.71
CA ARG A 413 -10.98 -14.18 21.12
C ARG A 413 -9.94 -13.11 21.43
N VAL A 414 -8.93 -13.46 22.22
CA VAL A 414 -7.85 -12.55 22.64
C VAL A 414 -6.51 -13.06 22.13
N GLU A 415 -5.85 -12.27 21.29
CA GLU A 415 -4.56 -12.65 20.66
C GLU A 415 -3.50 -11.57 20.91
N ALA A 416 -2.32 -11.96 21.36
CA ALA A 416 -1.21 -11.04 21.56
C ALA A 416 0.12 -11.64 21.10
N ASP A 417 1.02 -10.80 20.59
CA ASP A 417 2.41 -11.24 20.38
C ASP A 417 3.21 -11.25 21.70
N GLY A 418 2.85 -10.37 22.63
CA GLY A 418 3.42 -10.30 23.97
C GLY A 418 2.62 -11.04 25.04
N ASP A 419 2.83 -10.65 26.29
CA ASP A 419 2.13 -11.22 27.45
C ASP A 419 0.63 -10.88 27.43
N ILE A 420 -0.20 -11.84 27.86
CA ILE A 420 -1.63 -11.65 28.13
C ILE A 420 -1.87 -11.77 29.63
N ILE A 421 -2.26 -10.66 30.26
CA ILE A 421 -2.53 -10.58 31.69
C ILE A 421 -4.02 -10.33 31.91
N ILE A 422 -4.73 -11.32 32.45
CA ILE A 422 -6.14 -11.24 32.80
C ILE A 422 -6.22 -11.22 34.33
N ARG A 423 -6.49 -10.06 34.91
CA ARG A 423 -6.45 -9.89 36.38
C ARG A 423 -7.55 -10.65 37.11
N GLN A 424 -8.69 -10.89 36.46
CA GLN A 424 -9.69 -11.86 36.90
C GLN A 424 -9.48 -13.18 36.15
N GLY A 425 -10.49 -13.77 35.53
CA GLY A 425 -10.35 -15.05 34.84
C GLY A 425 -11.07 -15.12 33.51
N ILE A 426 -11.01 -16.30 32.92
CA ILE A 426 -11.63 -16.64 31.65
C ILE A 426 -12.86 -17.50 31.94
N SER A 427 -14.03 -17.08 31.46
CA SER A 427 -15.31 -17.79 31.54
C SER A 427 -15.83 -18.03 30.13
N GLY A 428 -15.30 -19.05 29.45
CA GLY A 428 -15.34 -19.11 28.00
C GLY A 428 -16.54 -19.80 27.36
N ARG A 429 -17.32 -20.56 28.14
CA ARG A 429 -18.47 -21.36 27.65
C ARG A 429 -18.11 -22.21 26.40
N GLU A 430 -16.92 -22.81 26.42
CA GLU A 430 -16.34 -23.70 25.39
C GLU A 430 -15.87 -23.01 24.10
N GLU A 431 -16.08 -21.71 23.94
CA GLU A 431 -15.75 -21.01 22.69
C GLU A 431 -14.74 -19.86 22.88
N ALA A 432 -14.30 -19.58 24.10
CA ALA A 432 -13.22 -18.60 24.31
C ALA A 432 -11.87 -19.13 23.86
N HIS A 433 -11.13 -18.28 23.18
CA HIS A 433 -9.80 -18.58 22.67
C HIS A 433 -8.82 -17.46 23.06
N VAL A 434 -7.81 -17.80 23.85
CA VAL A 434 -6.75 -16.88 24.26
C VAL A 434 -5.41 -17.42 23.78
N GLU A 435 -4.71 -16.65 22.94
CA GLU A 435 -3.48 -17.10 22.31
C GLU A 435 -2.39 -16.03 22.41
N SER A 436 -1.23 -16.40 22.97
CA SER A 436 -0.03 -15.56 22.97
C SER A 436 1.08 -16.20 22.13
N THR A 437 1.60 -15.49 21.13
CA THR A 437 2.61 -16.05 20.21
C THR A 437 4.04 -15.92 20.75
N GLY A 438 4.31 -15.01 21.69
CA GLY A 438 5.67 -14.79 22.23
C GLY A 438 5.74 -14.53 23.73
N GLY A 439 4.62 -14.38 24.43
CA GLY A 439 4.54 -14.05 25.85
C GLY A 439 3.78 -15.08 26.68
N ASN A 440 3.68 -14.81 27.98
CA ASN A 440 3.00 -15.65 28.97
C ASN A 440 1.50 -15.35 29.02
N VAL A 441 0.71 -16.30 29.52
CA VAL A 441 -0.70 -16.06 29.87
C VAL A 441 -0.86 -16.15 31.38
N ILE A 442 -1.32 -15.06 31.99
CA ILE A 442 -1.55 -14.95 33.44
C ILE A 442 -3.03 -14.73 33.68
N ALA A 443 -3.65 -15.61 34.47
CA ALA A 443 -5.06 -15.49 34.84
C ALA A 443 -5.30 -15.91 36.30
N LYS A 444 -6.38 -15.40 36.90
CA LYS A 444 -6.85 -15.89 38.20
C LYS A 444 -7.46 -17.29 38.07
N PHE A 445 -8.30 -17.52 37.07
CA PHE A 445 -8.87 -18.82 36.74
C PHE A 445 -9.12 -18.95 35.23
N ILE A 446 -9.21 -20.19 34.74
CA ILE A 446 -9.53 -20.52 33.35
C ILE A 446 -10.67 -21.54 33.39
N GLN A 447 -11.82 -21.24 32.78
CA GLN A 447 -12.98 -22.12 32.75
C GLN A 447 -13.57 -22.23 31.35
N SER A 448 -13.76 -23.46 30.88
CA SER A 448 -14.38 -23.78 29.59
C SER A 448 -13.79 -22.95 28.45
N ALA A 449 -12.46 -22.96 28.31
CA ALA A 449 -11.75 -22.13 27.35
C ALA A 449 -10.53 -22.86 26.76
N THR A 450 -10.09 -22.34 25.61
CA THR A 450 -8.83 -22.72 24.94
C THR A 450 -7.79 -21.64 25.22
N VAL A 451 -6.66 -22.03 25.81
CA VAL A 451 -5.53 -21.14 26.09
C VAL A 451 -4.25 -21.71 25.52
N ILE A 452 -3.57 -20.94 24.67
CA ILE A 452 -2.36 -21.37 23.97
C ILE A 452 -1.26 -20.32 24.14
N THR A 453 -0.04 -20.74 24.45
CA THR A 453 1.12 -19.85 24.53
C THR A 453 2.43 -20.57 24.21
N GLU A 454 3.38 -19.87 23.62
CA GLU A 454 4.77 -20.36 23.46
C GLU A 454 5.61 -20.29 24.75
N LYS A 455 5.12 -19.61 25.80
CA LYS A 455 5.79 -19.45 27.09
C LYS A 455 5.02 -20.16 28.21
N ASP A 456 4.91 -19.53 29.37
CA ASP A 456 4.30 -20.11 30.56
C ASP A 456 2.83 -19.70 30.73
N VAL A 457 2.04 -20.58 31.34
CA VAL A 457 0.68 -20.26 31.82
C VAL A 457 0.69 -20.26 33.35
N MET A 458 0.29 -19.13 33.94
CA MET A 458 0.22 -18.95 35.40
C MET A 458 -1.23 -18.72 35.83
N VAL A 459 -1.73 -19.62 36.69
CA VAL A 459 -3.12 -19.62 37.16
C VAL A 459 -3.17 -19.65 38.69
N GLN A 460 -3.95 -18.74 39.29
CA GLN A 460 -3.98 -18.62 40.75
C GLN A 460 -4.97 -19.58 41.43
N GLU A 461 -6.15 -19.78 40.86
CA GLU A 461 -7.27 -20.49 41.49
C GLU A 461 -7.57 -21.82 40.80
N GLY A 462 -7.73 -21.85 39.48
CA GLY A 462 -7.94 -23.14 38.83
C GLY A 462 -8.11 -23.12 37.32
N VAL A 463 -7.84 -24.27 36.72
CA VAL A 463 -8.10 -24.61 35.32
C VAL A 463 -9.23 -25.64 35.31
N LEU A 464 -10.37 -25.28 34.73
CA LEU A 464 -11.62 -26.04 34.83
C LEU A 464 -12.15 -26.32 33.42
N HIS A 465 -12.33 -27.59 33.07
CA HIS A 465 -12.93 -28.02 31.79
C HIS A 465 -12.33 -27.30 30.57
N SER A 466 -11.01 -27.13 30.55
CA SER A 466 -10.32 -26.26 29.58
C SER A 466 -9.25 -27.02 28.82
N PHE A 467 -8.93 -26.52 27.63
CA PHE A 467 -7.73 -26.92 26.90
C PHE A 467 -6.66 -25.85 27.14
N VAL A 468 -5.56 -26.22 27.79
CA VAL A 468 -4.45 -25.28 28.05
C VAL A 468 -3.17 -25.89 27.50
N SER A 469 -2.45 -25.14 26.67
CA SER A 469 -1.24 -25.60 25.99
C SER A 469 -0.13 -24.56 26.10
N ALA A 470 0.97 -24.90 26.75
CA ALA A 470 2.10 -24.01 27.01
C ALA A 470 3.42 -24.59 26.47
N GLY A 471 4.21 -23.76 25.77
CA GLY A 471 5.57 -24.10 25.32
C GLY A 471 6.60 -24.16 26.45
N GLY A 472 6.26 -23.67 27.65
CA GLY A 472 7.07 -23.77 28.85
C GLY A 472 6.37 -24.57 29.96
N LYS A 473 5.98 -23.87 31.02
CA LYS A 473 5.41 -24.42 32.26
C LYS A 473 3.95 -24.01 32.44
N ILE A 474 3.18 -24.86 33.08
CA ILE A 474 1.83 -24.53 33.57
C ILE A 474 1.84 -24.59 35.09
N LEU A 475 1.63 -23.44 35.73
CA LEU A 475 1.67 -23.28 37.18
C LEU A 475 0.29 -22.91 37.71
N CYS A 476 -0.33 -23.83 38.43
CA CYS A 476 -1.61 -23.67 39.12
C CYS A 476 -1.44 -23.87 40.64
N ASN A 477 -0.55 -23.09 41.26
CA ASN A 477 -0.05 -23.31 42.62
C ASN A 477 -0.56 -22.30 43.67
N GLY A 478 -1.57 -21.49 43.36
CA GLY A 478 -2.17 -20.60 44.35
C GLY A 478 -2.91 -21.39 45.46
N LYS A 479 -3.39 -20.68 46.50
CA LYS A 479 -4.01 -21.32 47.68
C LYS A 479 -5.18 -22.27 47.33
N ARG A 480 -5.88 -21.98 46.23
CA ARG A 480 -7.00 -22.76 45.70
C ARG A 480 -6.65 -23.53 44.41
N GLY A 481 -5.39 -23.47 43.96
CA GLY A 481 -4.90 -23.96 42.66
C GLY A 481 -5.30 -25.39 42.35
N GLN A 482 -6.26 -25.57 41.45
CA GLN A 482 -6.73 -26.89 41.05
C GLN A 482 -6.85 -27.03 39.53
N ILE A 483 -6.55 -28.22 39.02
CA ILE A 483 -6.80 -28.59 37.62
C ILE A 483 -7.89 -29.65 37.61
N VAL A 484 -9.04 -29.36 37.00
CA VAL A 484 -10.21 -30.25 37.02
C VAL A 484 -10.88 -30.27 35.65
N GLY A 485 -10.77 -31.40 34.94
CA GLY A 485 -11.39 -31.59 33.63
C GLY A 485 -10.66 -30.90 32.49
N GLY A 486 -10.67 -31.54 31.32
CA GLY A 486 -10.01 -31.06 30.11
C GLY A 486 -8.58 -31.58 29.94
N THR A 487 -7.84 -30.95 29.04
CA THR A 487 -6.48 -31.37 28.65
C THR A 487 -5.51 -30.22 28.91
N VAL A 488 -4.48 -30.49 29.71
CA VAL A 488 -3.43 -29.52 30.06
C VAL A 488 -2.10 -30.04 29.53
N ARG A 489 -1.44 -29.27 28.67
CA ARG A 489 -0.20 -29.63 27.98
C ARG A 489 0.90 -28.62 28.25
N ALA A 490 2.07 -29.08 28.67
CA ALA A 490 3.23 -28.24 28.88
C ALA A 490 4.48 -28.90 28.31
N SER A 491 5.46 -28.13 27.85
CA SER A 491 6.74 -28.72 27.44
C SER A 491 7.56 -29.18 28.64
N GLU A 492 7.62 -28.40 29.71
CA GLU A 492 8.56 -28.64 30.81
C GLU A 492 7.90 -29.19 32.08
N LEU A 493 6.81 -28.54 32.53
CA LEU A 493 6.25 -28.78 33.86
C LEU A 493 4.77 -28.46 33.91
N ILE A 494 3.99 -29.35 34.52
CA ILE A 494 2.67 -29.02 35.05
C ILE A 494 2.74 -29.12 36.57
N ALA A 495 2.49 -28.02 37.28
CA ALA A 495 2.46 -28.00 38.73
C ALA A 495 1.12 -27.46 39.22
N ALA A 496 0.46 -28.19 40.12
CA ALA A 496 -0.78 -27.74 40.73
C ALA A 496 -0.89 -28.17 42.20
N ARG A 497 -1.73 -27.47 42.96
CA ARG A 497 -1.97 -27.86 44.35
C ARG A 497 -2.85 -29.12 44.42
N SER A 498 -3.92 -29.17 43.63
CA SER A 498 -4.75 -30.38 43.47
C SER A 498 -5.04 -30.67 41.99
N ILE A 499 -5.16 -31.93 41.60
CA ILE A 499 -5.49 -32.34 40.23
C ILE A 499 -6.58 -33.40 40.25
N GLY A 500 -7.63 -33.18 39.46
CA GLY A 500 -8.84 -33.98 39.42
C GLY A 500 -9.81 -33.61 40.55
N SER A 501 -10.91 -34.35 40.64
CA SER A 501 -11.89 -34.21 41.73
C SER A 501 -12.57 -35.55 42.01
N SER A 502 -13.33 -35.64 43.11
CA SER A 502 -14.11 -36.83 43.46
C SER A 502 -15.21 -37.15 42.43
N ALA A 503 -15.66 -36.16 41.65
CA ALA A 503 -16.60 -36.37 40.55
C ALA A 503 -15.95 -37.01 39.30
N ASN A 504 -14.62 -37.18 39.32
CA ASN A 504 -13.83 -37.83 38.28
C ASN A 504 -14.12 -37.35 36.84
N PRO A 505 -14.08 -36.04 36.56
CA PRO A 505 -14.14 -35.55 35.18
C PRO A 505 -12.88 -35.97 34.44
N ALA A 506 -13.02 -36.28 33.14
CA ALA A 506 -11.89 -36.61 32.27
C ALA A 506 -10.84 -35.50 32.31
N THR A 507 -9.68 -35.80 32.91
CA THR A 507 -8.58 -34.87 33.13
C THR A 507 -7.32 -35.51 32.58
N GLU A 508 -6.74 -34.89 31.56
CA GLU A 508 -5.54 -35.34 30.88
C GLU A 508 -4.41 -34.33 31.06
N LEU A 509 -3.25 -34.82 31.52
CA LEU A 509 -2.03 -34.04 31.63
C LEU A 509 -0.99 -34.57 30.65
N VAL A 510 -0.38 -33.70 29.85
CA VAL A 510 0.66 -34.08 28.89
C VAL A 510 1.89 -33.21 29.12
N VAL A 511 3.05 -33.82 29.40
CA VAL A 511 4.32 -33.10 29.61
C VAL A 511 5.47 -33.73 28.82
N GLY A 512 6.51 -32.95 28.53
CA GLY A 512 7.73 -33.43 27.89
C GLY A 512 7.69 -33.37 26.37
N ILE A 513 6.68 -32.72 25.81
CA ILE A 513 6.51 -32.53 24.37
C ILE A 513 6.27 -31.05 24.09
N ASP A 514 6.96 -30.49 23.09
CA ASP A 514 6.74 -29.13 22.62
C ASP A 514 5.43 -29.03 21.83
N PRO A 515 4.41 -28.29 22.32
CA PRO A 515 3.15 -28.12 21.60
C PRO A 515 3.30 -27.50 20.21
N LYS A 516 4.32 -26.66 19.99
CA LYS A 516 4.60 -26.04 18.69
C LYS A 516 5.02 -27.10 17.68
N VAL A 517 5.89 -28.02 18.10
CA VAL A 517 6.33 -29.14 17.26
C VAL A 517 5.15 -30.06 16.94
N LEU A 518 4.28 -30.35 17.92
CA LEU A 518 3.05 -31.12 17.67
C LEU A 518 2.11 -30.45 16.67
N LYS A 519 1.93 -29.12 16.78
CA LYS A 519 1.12 -28.36 15.82
C LYS A 519 1.73 -28.41 14.42
N GLN A 520 3.04 -28.22 14.30
CA GLN A 520 3.74 -28.33 13.02
C GLN A 520 3.59 -29.72 12.40
N ILE A 521 3.72 -30.79 13.20
CA ILE A 521 3.50 -32.16 12.73
C ILE A 521 2.06 -32.29 12.19
N ALA A 522 1.05 -31.83 12.94
CA ALA A 522 -0.34 -31.88 12.49
C ALA A 522 -0.58 -31.07 11.20
N ASP A 523 0.02 -29.89 11.06
CA ASP A 523 -0.08 -29.05 9.86
C ASP A 523 0.55 -29.73 8.64
N TYR A 524 1.72 -30.37 8.81
CA TYR A 524 2.36 -31.15 7.74
C TYR A 524 1.57 -32.41 7.40
N GLU A 525 1.01 -33.11 8.39
CA GLU A 525 0.14 -34.28 8.18
C GLU A 525 -1.12 -33.90 7.38
N ALA A 526 -1.74 -32.74 7.67
CA ALA A 526 -2.87 -32.22 6.90
C ALA A 526 -2.50 -31.90 5.44
N LYS A 527 -1.37 -31.20 5.22
CA LYS A 527 -0.86 -30.90 3.87
C LYS A 527 -0.49 -32.17 3.08
N MET A 528 0.06 -33.17 3.76
CA MET A 528 0.37 -34.47 3.19
C MET A 528 -0.91 -35.20 2.75
N HIS A 529 -1.93 -35.23 3.60
CA HIS A 529 -3.22 -35.84 3.28
C HIS A 529 -3.92 -35.16 2.09
N GLU A 530 -3.89 -33.83 2.02
CA GLU A 530 -4.41 -33.08 0.86
C GLU A 530 -3.66 -33.43 -0.43
N SER A 531 -2.33 -33.51 -0.36
CA SER A 531 -1.49 -33.84 -1.53
C SER A 531 -1.69 -35.29 -1.98
N GLN A 532 -1.89 -36.23 -1.05
CA GLN A 532 -2.23 -37.62 -1.33
C GLN A 532 -3.59 -37.73 -2.03
N ALA A 533 -4.61 -37.00 -1.59
CA ALA A 533 -5.92 -37.00 -2.24
C ALA A 533 -5.85 -36.46 -3.69
N LYS A 534 -5.11 -35.38 -3.92
CA LYS A 534 -4.86 -34.84 -5.27
C LYS A 534 -4.08 -35.83 -6.14
N HIS A 535 -3.05 -36.46 -5.57
CA HIS A 535 -2.26 -37.48 -6.27
C HIS A 535 -3.16 -38.63 -6.73
N GLU A 536 -4.00 -39.17 -5.85
CA GLU A 536 -4.91 -40.26 -6.18
C GLU A 536 -5.86 -39.88 -7.33
N GLN A 537 -6.39 -38.66 -7.33
CA GLN A 537 -7.28 -38.17 -8.40
C GLN A 537 -6.55 -38.09 -9.75
N VAL A 538 -5.39 -37.42 -9.79
CA VAL A 538 -4.61 -37.24 -11.04
C VAL A 538 -4.06 -38.58 -11.53
N PHE A 539 -3.63 -39.46 -10.63
CA PHE A 539 -3.12 -40.78 -10.96
C PHE A 539 -4.19 -41.69 -11.59
N LYS A 540 -5.44 -41.63 -11.10
CA LYS A 540 -6.59 -42.32 -11.74
C LYS A 540 -6.84 -41.79 -13.15
N SER A 541 -6.85 -40.47 -13.35
CA SER A 541 -7.02 -39.86 -14.67
C SER A 541 -5.89 -40.24 -15.63
N LEU A 542 -4.65 -40.24 -15.13
CA LEU A 542 -3.47 -40.67 -15.88
C LEU A 542 -3.56 -42.13 -16.31
N LYS A 543 -3.93 -43.05 -15.41
CA LYS A 543 -4.13 -44.47 -15.74
C LYS A 543 -5.21 -44.67 -16.80
N THR A 544 -6.33 -43.95 -16.68
CA THR A 544 -7.42 -44.01 -17.68
C THR A 544 -6.94 -43.53 -19.06
N LEU A 545 -6.17 -42.45 -19.10
CA LEU A 545 -5.64 -41.92 -20.36
C LEU A 545 -4.54 -42.80 -20.96
N GLN A 546 -3.70 -43.43 -20.13
CA GLN A 546 -2.73 -44.45 -20.54
C GLN A 546 -3.42 -45.70 -21.12
N ALA A 547 -4.42 -46.23 -20.43
CA ALA A 547 -5.21 -47.36 -20.92
C ALA A 547 -5.89 -47.05 -22.26
N ARG A 548 -6.40 -45.80 -22.44
CA ARG A 548 -6.96 -45.35 -23.72
C ARG A 548 -5.92 -45.32 -24.84
N LYS A 549 -4.68 -44.87 -24.55
CA LYS A 549 -3.56 -44.88 -25.50
C LYS A 549 -3.23 -46.30 -25.96
N GLU A 550 -3.29 -47.28 -25.06
CA GLU A 550 -3.02 -48.69 -25.34
C GLU A 550 -4.17 -49.37 -26.11
N SER A 551 -5.43 -49.03 -25.80
CA SER A 551 -6.61 -49.68 -26.38
C SER A 551 -7.03 -49.14 -27.75
N ASP A 552 -6.81 -47.85 -28.01
CA ASP A 552 -7.20 -47.20 -29.27
C ASP A 552 -6.16 -46.15 -29.71
N PRO A 553 -5.02 -46.58 -30.28
CA PRO A 553 -3.95 -45.67 -30.69
C PRO A 553 -4.36 -44.72 -31.82
N ALA A 554 -5.37 -45.08 -32.62
CA ALA A 554 -5.78 -44.31 -33.79
C ALA A 554 -6.57 -43.03 -33.44
N SER A 555 -7.26 -43.00 -32.29
CA SER A 555 -7.97 -41.82 -31.79
C SER A 555 -7.14 -40.95 -30.83
N PHE A 556 -5.86 -41.30 -30.60
CA PHE A 556 -4.97 -40.60 -29.70
C PHE A 556 -4.28 -39.43 -30.40
N THR A 557 -4.70 -38.20 -30.10
CA THR A 557 -4.19 -36.97 -30.71
C THR A 557 -2.96 -36.43 -29.97
N GLU A 558 -2.24 -35.50 -30.61
CA GLU A 558 -1.12 -34.77 -29.99
C GLU A 558 -1.55 -33.98 -28.73
N GLU A 559 -2.81 -33.55 -28.67
CA GLU A 559 -3.41 -32.93 -27.48
C GLU A 559 -3.53 -33.92 -26.31
N HIS A 560 -3.93 -35.16 -26.57
CA HIS A 560 -3.96 -36.21 -25.55
C HIS A 560 -2.55 -36.59 -25.07
N GLU A 561 -1.54 -36.54 -25.95
CA GLU A 561 -0.15 -36.79 -25.59
C GLU A 561 0.43 -35.69 -24.70
N ASN A 562 0.09 -34.44 -25.01
CA ASN A 562 0.41 -33.28 -24.16
C ASN A 562 -0.30 -33.35 -22.80
N GLN A 563 -1.57 -33.77 -22.76
CA GLN A 563 -2.30 -33.99 -21.50
C GLN A 563 -1.67 -35.10 -20.66
N LEU A 564 -1.26 -36.22 -21.28
CA LEU A 564 -0.59 -37.33 -20.61
C LEU A 564 0.75 -36.88 -20.02
N SER A 565 1.56 -36.13 -20.78
CA SER A 565 2.82 -35.56 -20.29
C SER A 565 2.60 -34.59 -19.12
N LYS A 566 1.57 -33.72 -19.19
CA LYS A 566 1.21 -32.80 -18.11
C LYS A 566 0.76 -33.55 -16.85
N MET A 567 -0.09 -34.57 -17.00
CA MET A 567 -0.56 -35.39 -15.88
C MET A 567 0.60 -36.17 -15.25
N GLN A 568 1.53 -36.72 -16.04
CA GLN A 568 2.71 -37.42 -15.53
C GLN A 568 3.60 -36.48 -14.70
N LYS A 569 3.90 -35.29 -15.23
CA LYS A 569 4.64 -34.25 -14.49
C LYS A 569 3.92 -33.84 -13.20
N ALA A 570 2.59 -33.76 -13.23
CA ALA A 570 1.80 -33.43 -12.05
C ALA A 570 1.88 -34.54 -10.98
N VAL A 571 1.81 -35.81 -11.38
CA VAL A 571 2.00 -36.97 -10.47
C VAL A 571 3.41 -36.94 -9.86
N ASP A 572 4.46 -36.80 -10.68
CA ASP A 572 5.85 -36.78 -10.20
C ASP A 572 6.10 -35.62 -9.21
N LYS A 573 5.49 -34.46 -9.47
CA LYS A 573 5.56 -33.29 -8.58
C LYS A 573 4.83 -33.54 -7.25
N LEU A 574 3.66 -34.16 -7.29
CA LEU A 574 2.90 -34.49 -6.09
C LEU A 574 3.61 -35.56 -5.25
N ASP A 575 4.20 -36.58 -5.88
CA ASP A 575 5.00 -37.60 -5.20
C ASP A 575 6.22 -37.00 -4.49
N SER A 576 6.91 -36.07 -5.15
CA SER A 576 8.04 -35.35 -4.54
C SER A 576 7.60 -34.57 -3.31
N ARG A 577 6.47 -33.86 -3.39
CA ARG A 577 5.92 -33.06 -2.29
C ARG A 577 5.43 -33.90 -1.12
N ILE A 578 4.83 -35.07 -1.39
CA ILE A 578 4.44 -36.04 -0.34
C ILE A 578 5.68 -36.53 0.40
N LYS A 579 6.76 -36.90 -0.31
CA LYS A 579 8.03 -37.33 0.29
C LYS A 579 8.69 -36.24 1.11
N GLU A 580 8.65 -34.99 0.65
CA GLU A 580 9.15 -33.84 1.41
C GLU A 580 8.40 -33.68 2.74
N PHE A 581 7.06 -33.71 2.72
CA PHE A 581 6.27 -33.64 3.94
C PHE A 581 6.53 -34.80 4.89
N GLU A 582 6.63 -36.03 4.38
CA GLU A 582 6.98 -37.21 5.17
C GLU A 582 8.35 -37.07 5.84
N THR A 583 9.33 -36.55 5.09
CA THR A 583 10.68 -36.28 5.61
C THR A 583 10.64 -35.25 6.73
N GLU A 584 9.89 -34.16 6.57
CA GLU A 584 9.82 -33.12 7.62
C GLU A 584 9.02 -33.56 8.84
N ILE A 585 7.97 -34.36 8.67
CA ILE A 585 7.27 -34.99 9.80
C ILE A 585 8.25 -35.86 10.60
N ASN A 586 9.06 -36.68 9.93
CA ASN A 586 10.05 -37.54 10.59
C ASN A 586 11.16 -36.71 11.27
N ASN A 587 11.64 -35.65 10.63
CA ASN A 587 12.62 -34.75 11.23
C ASN A 587 12.08 -34.06 12.49
N LEU A 588 10.82 -33.60 12.47
CA LEU A 588 10.16 -33.00 13.64
C LEU A 588 9.95 -34.02 14.76
N LYS A 589 9.57 -35.27 14.43
CA LYS A 589 9.46 -36.37 15.41
C LYS A 589 10.80 -36.70 16.06
N ASN A 590 11.88 -36.81 15.28
CA ASN A 590 13.23 -37.05 15.80
C ASN A 590 13.71 -35.88 16.68
N TYR A 591 13.50 -34.64 16.23
CA TYR A 591 13.80 -33.45 17.02
C TYR A 591 13.08 -33.45 18.37
N MET A 592 11.82 -33.86 18.39
CA MET A 592 11.00 -33.98 19.60
C MET A 592 11.54 -35.05 20.55
N GLU A 593 12.07 -36.17 20.04
CA GLU A 593 12.71 -37.22 20.84
C GLU A 593 14.07 -36.78 21.41
N GLU A 594 14.89 -36.07 20.63
CA GLU A 594 16.22 -35.59 21.04
C GLU A 594 16.16 -34.45 22.06
N LYS A 595 15.17 -33.56 21.93
CA LYS A 595 15.01 -32.38 22.80
C LYS A 595 13.99 -32.54 23.91
N SER A 596 13.35 -33.69 24.05
CA SER A 596 12.35 -33.88 25.10
C SER A 596 12.96 -33.50 26.45
N SER A 597 12.42 -32.45 27.04
CA SER A 597 12.75 -32.07 28.40
C SER A 597 12.41 -33.26 29.31
N HIS A 598 13.06 -33.33 30.48
CA HIS A 598 12.62 -34.22 31.54
C HIS A 598 11.30 -33.64 32.10
N GLY A 599 10.22 -33.83 31.35
CA GLY A 599 8.91 -33.31 31.67
C GLY A 599 8.46 -33.80 33.04
N LYS A 600 7.96 -32.88 33.88
CA LYS A 600 7.53 -33.22 35.24
C LYS A 600 6.07 -32.85 35.47
N ILE A 601 5.40 -33.64 36.31
CA ILE A 601 4.09 -33.29 36.85
C ILE A 601 4.20 -33.25 38.38
N SER A 602 4.05 -32.08 38.99
CA SER A 602 4.23 -31.89 40.45
C SER A 602 2.90 -31.57 41.14
N ILE A 603 2.54 -32.37 42.15
CA ILE A 603 1.27 -32.25 42.88
C ILE A 603 1.54 -31.98 44.35
N GLU A 604 1.16 -30.79 44.83
CA GLU A 604 1.43 -30.37 46.21
C GLU A 604 0.57 -31.12 47.24
N LYS A 605 -0.73 -31.31 46.95
CA LYS A 605 -1.71 -31.83 47.93
C LYS A 605 -2.30 -33.17 47.52
N VAL A 606 -3.12 -33.22 46.45
CA VAL A 606 -3.85 -34.43 46.05
C VAL A 606 -3.97 -34.54 44.53
N LEU A 607 -3.67 -35.72 44.01
CA LEU A 607 -4.03 -36.20 42.68
C LEU A 607 -5.17 -37.21 42.84
N TYR A 608 -6.35 -36.90 42.32
CA TYR A 608 -7.53 -37.76 42.41
C TYR A 608 -7.46 -38.93 41.41
N GLY A 609 -8.26 -39.97 41.68
CA GLY A 609 -8.41 -41.10 40.77
C GLY A 609 -9.00 -40.70 39.42
N GLY A 610 -8.67 -41.46 38.37
CA GLY A 610 -9.16 -41.31 37.00
C GLY A 610 -8.42 -40.29 36.14
N VAL A 611 -7.48 -39.52 36.70
CA VAL A 611 -6.59 -38.64 35.94
C VAL A 611 -5.62 -39.46 35.08
N THR A 612 -5.51 -39.12 33.79
CA THR A 612 -4.52 -39.68 32.87
C THR A 612 -3.36 -38.71 32.70
N MET A 613 -2.15 -39.24 32.78
CA MET A 613 -0.91 -38.49 32.61
C MET A 613 -0.10 -39.12 31.51
N ARG A 614 0.41 -38.29 30.61
CA ARG A 614 1.38 -38.66 29.60
C ARG A 614 2.63 -37.83 29.81
N ILE A 615 3.76 -38.50 29.97
CA ILE A 615 5.07 -37.85 29.97
C ILE A 615 5.83 -38.46 28.80
N ARG A 616 6.09 -37.65 27.76
CA ARG A 616 6.63 -38.11 26.47
C ARG A 616 5.78 -39.25 25.88
N ASN A 617 6.36 -40.45 25.73
CA ASN A 617 5.71 -41.62 25.15
C ASN A 617 5.14 -42.59 26.22
N SER A 618 5.21 -42.23 27.50
CA SER A 618 4.75 -43.06 28.60
C SER A 618 3.41 -42.56 29.14
N ASP A 619 2.46 -43.48 29.32
CA ASP A 619 1.14 -43.20 29.88
C ASP A 619 1.01 -43.76 31.30
N PHE A 620 0.33 -43.02 32.18
CA PHE A 620 -0.01 -43.44 33.54
C PHE A 620 -1.44 -43.01 33.87
N LYS A 621 -2.27 -43.96 34.29
CA LYS A 621 -3.64 -43.68 34.76
C LYS A 621 -3.75 -43.88 36.25
N THR A 622 -4.13 -42.82 36.95
CA THR A 622 -4.31 -42.84 38.40
C THR A 622 -5.57 -43.64 38.76
N ARG A 623 -5.45 -44.62 39.66
CA ARG A 623 -6.59 -45.42 40.15
C ARG A 623 -7.12 -44.91 41.49
N ASN A 624 -6.22 -44.65 42.43
CA ASN A 624 -6.51 -44.18 43.78
C ASN A 624 -5.89 -42.80 44.01
N GLU A 625 -6.34 -42.08 45.04
CA GLU A 625 -5.75 -40.79 45.39
C GLU A 625 -4.25 -40.92 45.72
N ILE A 626 -3.43 -40.05 45.14
CA ILE A 626 -1.99 -39.93 45.42
C ILE A 626 -1.75 -38.54 46.01
N LYS A 627 -0.94 -38.44 47.06
CA LYS A 627 -0.72 -37.17 47.77
C LYS A 627 0.76 -36.79 47.76
N ASN A 628 1.03 -35.51 47.51
CA ASN A 628 2.34 -34.89 47.69
C ASN A 628 3.47 -35.64 46.93
N LYS A 629 3.36 -35.69 45.60
CA LYS A 629 4.28 -36.42 44.71
C LYS A 629 4.60 -35.62 43.46
N THR A 630 5.76 -35.92 42.88
CA THR A 630 6.11 -35.52 41.52
C THR A 630 6.25 -36.78 40.65
N PHE A 631 5.79 -36.67 39.41
CA PHE A 631 5.88 -37.73 38.41
C PHE A 631 6.91 -37.33 37.36
N VAL A 632 7.79 -38.27 37.03
CA VAL A 632 8.85 -38.14 36.04
C VAL A 632 8.90 -39.39 35.18
N GLU A 633 9.37 -39.25 33.94
CA GLU A 633 9.64 -40.39 33.07
C GLU A 633 11.09 -40.85 33.26
N GLU A 634 11.28 -42.13 33.57
CA GLU A 634 12.58 -42.79 33.65
C GLU A 634 12.51 -44.17 32.98
N ASN A 635 13.34 -44.39 31.96
CA ASN A 635 13.45 -45.65 31.22
C ASN A 635 12.12 -46.13 30.59
N GLY A 636 11.35 -45.21 30.01
CA GLY A 636 10.08 -45.49 29.33
C GLY A 636 8.90 -45.71 30.29
N MET A 637 9.07 -45.44 31.59
CA MET A 637 8.02 -45.59 32.60
C MET A 637 7.87 -44.34 33.45
N ILE A 638 6.63 -43.98 33.78
CA ILE A 638 6.34 -42.89 34.71
C ILE A 638 6.56 -43.39 36.15
N ARG A 639 7.46 -42.74 36.88
CA ARG A 639 7.79 -43.02 38.30
C ARG A 639 7.34 -41.88 39.20
N GLN A 640 7.08 -42.24 40.47
CA GLN A 640 6.72 -41.32 41.54
C GLN A 640 7.92 -40.98 42.40
N VAL A 641 8.30 -39.70 42.47
CA VAL A 641 9.36 -39.17 43.33
C VAL A 641 8.77 -38.26 44.41
N PRO A 642 9.52 -37.92 45.49
CA PRO A 642 9.08 -36.90 46.45
C PRO A 642 8.69 -35.61 45.75
N TYR A 643 7.71 -34.89 46.27
CA TYR A 643 7.25 -33.63 45.69
C TYR A 643 8.40 -32.64 45.52
N GLU A 644 8.55 -32.14 44.30
CA GLU A 644 9.46 -31.07 43.93
C GLU A 644 8.67 -29.76 43.81
N ASP A 645 9.04 -28.78 44.63
CA ASP A 645 8.45 -27.44 44.59
C ASP A 645 8.85 -26.76 43.27
N PRO A 646 7.89 -26.30 42.45
CA PRO A 646 8.20 -25.61 41.19
C PRO A 646 8.90 -24.26 41.41
N GLU A 647 8.85 -23.70 42.63
CA GLU A 647 9.45 -22.42 43.00
C GLU A 647 10.31 -22.56 44.28
N PRO A 648 11.45 -23.29 44.23
CA PRO A 648 12.24 -23.62 45.42
C PRO A 648 12.74 -22.39 46.18
N ASP A 649 13.07 -21.31 45.47
CA ASP A 649 13.61 -20.07 46.03
C ASP A 649 12.56 -19.28 46.86
N LYS A 650 11.26 -19.49 46.63
CA LYS A 650 10.20 -18.84 47.42
C LYS A 650 10.08 -19.36 48.85
N LYS A 651 10.69 -20.50 49.19
CA LYS A 651 10.74 -20.99 50.58
C LYS A 651 11.94 -20.44 51.36
N ASP A 652 13.02 -20.11 50.67
CA ASP A 652 14.28 -19.77 51.31
C ASP A 652 14.26 -18.36 51.94
N TRP A 653 13.51 -17.42 51.36
CA TRP A 653 13.29 -16.10 51.98
C TRP A 653 12.46 -16.16 53.27
N ARG A 654 11.45 -17.05 53.36
CA ARG A 654 10.63 -17.23 54.57
C ARG A 654 11.43 -17.89 55.70
N LYS A 655 12.31 -18.85 55.37
CA LYS A 655 13.19 -19.49 56.36
C LYS A 655 14.28 -18.55 56.88
N LYS A 656 14.82 -17.63 56.06
CA LYS A 656 15.79 -16.62 56.49
C LYS A 656 15.20 -15.62 57.50
N ARG A 657 13.91 -15.31 57.43
CA ARG A 657 13.25 -14.42 58.41
C ARG A 657 13.06 -15.05 59.80
N ASN A 658 12.91 -16.37 59.89
CA ASN A 658 12.77 -17.09 61.17
C ASN A 658 14.10 -17.47 61.83
N ARG A 659 15.24 -17.21 61.18
CA ARG A 659 16.59 -17.41 61.74
C ARG A 659 17.26 -16.12 62.22
N GLY A 660 16.57 -14.99 62.11
CA GLY A 660 16.96 -13.72 62.72
C GLY A 660 16.01 -13.39 63.87
N ASN A 661 16.17 -14.09 64.99
CA ASN A 661 15.66 -13.69 66.30
C ASN A 661 16.68 -14.10 67.35
#